data_AF-A0A350J6M6-F1
#
_entry.id   AF-A0A350J6M6-F1
#
_cell.length_a   1.000
_cell.length_b   1.000
_cell.length_c   1.000
_cell.angle_alpha   90.00
_cell.angle_beta   90.00
_cell.angle_gamma   90.00
#
_symmetry.space_group_name_H-M   'P 1'
#
loop_
_entity.id
_entity.type
_entity.pdbx_description
1 polymer ?
#
loop_
_entity_poly.entity_id
_entity_poly.type
_entity_poly.pdbx_seq_one_letter_code
_entity_poly.pdbx_strand_id
1 'polypeptide(L)'
;MMRTIDRSRKLKIFFLIFAGVWLAFGIYALIVRFGMHMEYPHGSFLFFRNDMFKDYATINEAVKERNPYLSLLSNYPPFILFIAYFFTRFSSPDSYHAPLEESFKTPAVMVSFIILIAVYAVSMLLIAWFFSKAKKDRKTNILVMLMLLLSAPSVFMIDRGNYLMVTVIFFMLFAAYEYLHPEKEQGAVFAALAAATKIYPAYVLFMYPVNKRFKKFLIAVATGAFVTILPIFFMRGSFMDNLYGFVTGALGFNGGVGYYSVYFNVGFTGLISFIYRAAGTTANTALVRKLWLLAGFGMTVLVFFFTAREKKLWKKLLVIISVMVFITPNSFLYNLTYLIPPVFLMLTDKEETERKEIPYVVFSSLLMVPKAFFYLKDLEGGVPLDFNTVNIAVFLDAMLLLAIFAYYIIEKLIEWKIVSKVKAILVNDKITSLILKSCVILLVLWFLYFLRDTVLACHDSFLEFIYARTESVFEGYRRAMEFCLARGRIGVIFPFVVSVRYLINGTGNYVLVWLLQYVPILCAVGYIGRIVAKRTRPVYGWFFSLFFFIFLQIDIWHSLITCYPLDFMYGLIVMVAGLDLYWEWLLHRGEKKNCFRIILSVFCYYESMQAYEPFLTAAAVYALLTFAYIRPRVKEKGIAKSLWEFVKCLIPHFITAVIFYGILKIVAAHPIVDIPVTSIEERGTFTGFLKAYKVYSFSMFPMRSLRFVGKWYSFFWGERFSKHAFLLLMIAFAGTVAAGALIISKAKAMDDAEARKTKRTLAVLGGSGFMIGTFYAMPHAMTSNYQYWVTDLHTSGYVPSTICYFGWALFLSMGVCLFLVLIARKGNLIKICSVTALAVLFGLGAYLTSITNGFFKQLPASTGTWTSHKGQTFYALVTDKNMASIDPDIIYVPDFSGVHGNMGWNDLLADSELGYDVDLEMSLTAFRQEIGGHDNPMEFIYDDDAYIGFLVDVDDFGTGRSSWMTSEDVYIVSPQPGTILVTYEDRSGNTYQTTIRVKRGEGVYLVNDGTVDVATLNAQRLN
;
A
#
# COMPACT_ATOMS: atom_id res chain seq x y z
N MET A 1 -6.01 -32.10 -27.08
CA MET A 1 -5.88 -31.99 -28.55
C MET A 1 -5.75 -30.51 -28.93
N MET A 2 -4.54 -30.02 -29.18
CA MET A 2 -4.34 -28.67 -29.72
C MET A 2 -4.40 -28.77 -31.26
N ARG A 3 -5.34 -28.06 -31.90
CA ARG A 3 -5.40 -27.95 -33.36
C ARG A 3 -4.19 -27.13 -33.83
N THR A 4 -3.30 -27.77 -34.58
CA THR A 4 -2.20 -27.10 -35.28
C THR A 4 -2.74 -26.30 -36.48
N ILE A 5 -1.99 -25.30 -36.92
CA ILE A 5 -2.41 -24.36 -37.97
C ILE A 5 -1.25 -24.18 -38.97
N ASP A 6 -1.59 -23.84 -40.23
CA ASP A 6 -0.68 -23.46 -41.33
C ASP A 6 0.58 -22.72 -40.83
N ARG A 7 1.73 -23.29 -41.20
CA ARG A 7 3.09 -22.82 -40.90
C ARG A 7 3.32 -21.36 -41.32
N SER A 8 2.70 -20.90 -42.40
CA SER A 8 2.88 -19.51 -42.89
C SER A 8 2.15 -18.46 -42.03
N ARG A 9 1.33 -18.88 -41.05
CA ARG A 9 0.46 -17.98 -40.28
C ARG A 9 1.23 -17.00 -39.40
N LYS A 10 2.34 -17.40 -38.77
CA LYS A 10 3.18 -16.47 -37.97
C LYS A 10 3.66 -15.31 -38.83
N LEU A 11 4.19 -15.61 -40.02
CA LEU A 11 4.67 -14.62 -40.96
C LEU A 11 3.55 -13.73 -41.49
N LYS A 12 2.39 -14.29 -41.85
CA LYS A 12 1.22 -13.51 -42.31
C LYS A 12 0.76 -12.52 -41.25
N ILE A 13 0.62 -12.96 -39.99
CA ILE A 13 0.23 -12.09 -38.86
C ILE A 13 1.28 -11.00 -38.65
N PHE A 14 2.56 -11.37 -38.63
CA PHE A 14 3.64 -10.42 -38.47
C PHE A 14 3.64 -9.37 -39.59
N PHE A 15 3.52 -9.80 -40.84
CA PHE A 15 3.45 -8.92 -42.01
C PHE A 15 2.26 -7.97 -41.97
N LEU A 16 1.06 -8.47 -41.66
CA LEU A 16 -0.14 -7.65 -41.52
C LEU A 16 0.01 -6.54 -40.48
N ILE A 17 0.53 -6.88 -39.30
CA ILE A 17 0.77 -5.88 -38.24
C ILE A 17 1.90 -4.93 -38.66
N PHE A 18 3.01 -5.47 -39.19
CA PHE A 18 4.17 -4.69 -39.58
C PHE A 18 3.82 -3.65 -40.65
N ALA A 19 3.30 -4.10 -41.80
CA ALA A 19 2.94 -3.22 -42.91
C ALA A 19 1.78 -2.29 -42.53
N GLY A 20 0.76 -2.80 -41.84
CA GLY A 20 -0.41 -2.03 -41.44
C GLY A 20 -0.07 -0.88 -40.50
N VAL A 21 0.73 -1.12 -39.46
CA VAL A 21 1.12 -0.07 -38.51
C VAL A 21 2.11 0.91 -39.12
N TRP A 22 3.05 0.46 -39.96
CA TRP A 22 3.93 1.37 -40.70
C TRP A 22 3.16 2.31 -41.64
N LEU A 23 2.18 1.79 -42.37
CA LEU A 23 1.31 2.60 -43.22
C LEU A 23 0.49 3.60 -42.39
N ALA A 24 -0.13 3.13 -41.30
CA ALA A 24 -0.90 4.00 -40.41
C ALA A 24 -0.02 5.10 -39.78
N PHE A 25 1.20 4.76 -39.36
CA PHE A 25 2.15 5.72 -38.82
C PHE A 25 2.61 6.72 -39.88
N GLY A 26 2.87 6.27 -41.11
CA GLY A 26 3.22 7.15 -42.23
C GLY A 26 2.12 8.16 -42.54
N ILE A 27 0.86 7.72 -42.61
CA ILE A 27 -0.31 8.60 -42.80
C ILE A 27 -0.42 9.58 -41.63
N TYR A 28 -0.32 9.10 -40.39
CA TYR A 28 -0.35 9.94 -39.20
C TYR A 28 0.76 11.00 -39.23
N ALA A 29 2.00 10.62 -39.55
CA ALA A 29 3.13 11.54 -39.62
C ALA A 29 2.92 12.62 -40.69
N LEU A 30 2.36 12.25 -41.85
CA LEU A 30 2.00 13.21 -42.90
C LEU A 30 0.94 14.21 -42.45
N ILE A 31 -0.14 13.72 -41.82
CA ILE A 31 -1.23 14.58 -41.31
C ILE A 31 -0.69 15.55 -40.26
N VAL A 32 0.08 15.05 -39.29
CA VAL A 32 0.55 15.85 -38.16
C VAL A 32 1.58 16.90 -38.59
N ARG A 33 2.52 16.54 -39.48
CA ARG A 33 3.58 17.46 -39.92
C ARG A 33 3.14 18.43 -41.01
N PHE A 34 2.42 17.95 -42.02
CA PHE A 34 2.05 18.78 -43.17
C PHE A 34 0.63 19.32 -43.09
N GLY A 35 -0.30 18.59 -42.47
CA GLY A 35 -1.70 19.02 -42.32
C GLY A 35 -1.94 19.89 -41.08
N MET A 36 -1.29 19.58 -39.96
CA MET A 36 -1.47 20.29 -38.67
C MET A 36 -0.28 21.19 -38.31
N HIS A 37 0.77 21.20 -39.13
CA HIS A 37 2.00 21.99 -38.91
C HIS A 37 2.61 21.82 -37.50
N MET A 38 2.48 20.64 -36.89
CA MET A 38 3.06 20.38 -35.57
C MET A 38 4.56 20.13 -35.68
N GLU A 39 5.33 20.77 -34.79
CA GLU A 39 6.78 20.63 -34.71
C GLU A 39 7.23 19.31 -34.05
N TYR A 40 8.54 19.06 -34.02
CA TYR A 40 9.11 17.95 -33.26
C TYR A 40 8.65 18.00 -31.80
N PRO A 41 8.33 16.85 -31.15
CA PRO A 41 8.50 15.46 -31.61
C PRO A 41 7.34 14.88 -32.42
N HIS A 42 6.31 15.69 -32.73
CA HIS A 42 5.06 15.17 -33.28
C HIS A 42 5.26 14.53 -34.67
N GLY A 43 4.65 13.35 -34.87
CA GLY A 43 4.78 12.59 -36.12
C GLY A 43 6.16 11.95 -36.37
N SER A 44 7.07 11.94 -35.40
CA SER A 44 8.34 11.20 -35.47
C SER A 44 8.45 10.22 -34.31
N PHE A 45 9.16 9.11 -34.47
CA PHE A 45 9.65 8.28 -33.36
C PHE A 45 11.18 8.32 -33.26
N LEU A 46 11.82 9.10 -34.13
CA LEU A 46 13.26 9.32 -34.25
C LEU A 46 13.66 10.59 -33.49
N PHE A 47 14.96 10.79 -33.31
CA PHE A 47 15.47 11.99 -32.64
C PHE A 47 15.31 13.25 -33.51
N PHE A 48 15.42 14.41 -32.86
CA PHE A 48 15.45 15.68 -33.57
C PHE A 48 16.79 15.83 -34.32
N ARG A 49 16.78 16.69 -35.34
CA ARG A 49 17.86 16.82 -36.34
C ARG A 49 19.26 16.99 -35.73
N ASN A 50 19.32 17.73 -34.63
CA ASN A 50 20.57 18.10 -33.95
C ASN A 50 21.15 16.96 -33.08
N ASP A 51 20.35 15.93 -32.78
CA ASP A 51 20.77 14.75 -31.98
C ASP A 51 20.87 13.48 -32.84
N MET A 52 20.65 13.60 -34.15
CA MET A 52 20.85 12.53 -35.12
C MET A 52 22.33 12.13 -35.18
N PHE A 53 22.58 10.82 -35.24
CA PHE A 53 23.90 10.19 -35.36
C PHE A 53 24.92 10.51 -34.26
N LYS A 54 24.48 11.18 -33.18
CA LYS A 54 25.34 11.68 -32.10
C LYS A 54 26.13 10.59 -31.40
N ASP A 55 25.55 9.40 -31.23
CA ASP A 55 26.26 8.32 -30.53
C ASP A 55 27.50 7.88 -31.33
N TYR A 56 27.44 7.91 -32.67
CA TYR A 56 28.58 7.58 -33.54
C TYR A 56 29.72 8.59 -33.37
N ALA A 57 29.40 9.87 -33.48
CA ALA A 57 30.38 10.94 -33.39
C ALA A 57 31.00 11.02 -31.98
N THR A 58 30.18 10.92 -30.92
CA THR A 58 30.65 10.93 -29.52
C THR A 58 31.63 9.80 -29.22
N ILE A 59 31.34 8.58 -29.67
CA ILE A 59 32.20 7.42 -29.39
C ILE A 59 33.52 7.52 -30.15
N ASN A 60 33.47 7.99 -31.40
CA ASN A 60 34.65 8.23 -32.22
C ASN A 60 35.52 9.37 -31.66
N GLU A 61 34.89 10.44 -31.18
CA GLU A 61 35.56 11.52 -30.46
C GLU A 61 36.29 10.99 -29.22
N ALA A 62 35.62 10.18 -28.40
CA ALA A 62 36.19 9.64 -27.17
C ALA A 62 37.42 8.75 -27.40
N VAL A 63 37.51 8.06 -28.54
CA VAL A 63 38.60 7.09 -28.80
C VAL A 63 39.68 7.59 -29.77
N LYS A 64 39.51 8.75 -30.43
CA LYS A 64 40.44 9.23 -31.47
C LYS A 64 41.90 9.34 -31.00
N GLU A 65 42.11 9.69 -29.74
CA GLU A 65 43.42 9.81 -29.09
C GLU A 65 43.88 8.55 -28.35
N ARG A 66 43.06 7.49 -28.33
CA ARG A 66 43.26 6.24 -27.57
C ARG A 66 43.27 6.42 -26.05
N ASN A 67 42.72 7.48 -25.48
CA ASN A 67 42.66 7.73 -24.03
C ASN A 67 41.21 7.81 -23.47
N PRO A 68 40.24 6.98 -23.93
CA PRO A 68 38.81 7.18 -23.68
C PRO A 68 38.38 7.15 -22.21
N TYR A 69 39.21 6.58 -21.32
CA TYR A 69 38.92 6.43 -19.90
C TYR A 69 39.68 7.43 -19.00
N LEU A 70 40.74 8.06 -19.51
CA LEU A 70 41.53 9.03 -18.73
C LEU A 70 40.90 10.42 -18.73
N SER A 71 40.26 10.79 -19.84
CA SER A 71 39.52 12.06 -19.99
C SER A 71 38.09 11.99 -19.44
N LEU A 72 37.71 10.88 -18.79
CA LEU A 72 36.36 10.57 -18.25
C LEU A 72 35.22 10.58 -19.31
N LEU A 73 35.53 10.36 -20.59
CA LEU A 73 34.56 10.55 -21.68
C LEU A 73 33.75 9.29 -22.06
N SER A 74 34.10 8.07 -21.62
CA SER A 74 33.40 6.85 -22.11
C SER A 74 33.01 5.83 -21.05
N ASN A 75 31.78 5.33 -21.18
CA ASN A 75 31.23 4.18 -20.45
C ASN A 75 31.13 2.90 -21.32
N TYR A 76 31.67 2.93 -22.55
CA TYR A 76 31.60 1.79 -23.46
C TYR A 76 32.68 0.76 -23.13
N PRO A 77 32.42 -0.55 -23.36
CA PRO A 77 33.43 -1.58 -23.22
C PRO A 77 34.67 -1.36 -24.14
N PRO A 78 35.88 -1.73 -23.71
CA PRO A 78 37.10 -1.51 -24.50
C PRO A 78 37.06 -2.14 -25.89
N PHE A 79 36.39 -3.29 -26.06
CA PHE A 79 36.33 -3.98 -27.34
C PHE A 79 35.60 -3.19 -28.43
N ILE A 80 34.47 -2.56 -28.09
CA ILE A 80 33.75 -1.75 -29.07
C ILE A 80 34.45 -0.43 -29.34
N LEU A 81 35.18 0.12 -28.37
CA LEU A 81 36.03 1.30 -28.59
C LEU A 81 37.19 0.99 -29.54
N PHE A 82 37.80 -0.19 -29.44
CA PHE A 82 38.82 -0.63 -30.38
C PHE A 82 38.27 -0.76 -31.81
N ILE A 83 37.04 -1.26 -31.97
CA ILE A 83 36.36 -1.27 -33.27
C ILE A 83 36.05 0.16 -33.74
N ALA A 84 35.57 1.03 -32.85
CA ALA A 84 35.27 2.42 -33.18
C ALA A 84 36.52 3.20 -33.63
N TYR A 85 37.68 2.92 -33.02
CA TYR A 85 38.96 3.50 -33.41
C TYR A 85 39.33 3.26 -34.87
N PHE A 86 38.95 2.12 -35.45
CA PHE A 86 39.13 1.88 -36.89
C PHE A 86 38.39 2.92 -37.74
N PHE A 87 37.17 3.28 -37.35
CA PHE A 87 36.36 4.26 -38.06
C PHE A 87 36.90 5.69 -37.92
N THR A 88 37.57 6.02 -36.81
CA THR A 88 38.19 7.36 -36.66
C THR A 88 39.34 7.59 -37.64
N ARG A 89 39.85 6.55 -38.30
CA ARG A 89 40.96 6.64 -39.26
C ARG A 89 40.53 7.09 -40.65
N PHE A 90 39.23 7.17 -40.92
CA PHE A 90 38.70 7.65 -42.20
C PHE A 90 38.80 9.17 -42.36
N SER A 91 38.90 9.92 -41.26
CA SER A 91 39.01 11.39 -41.26
C SER A 91 40.12 11.87 -40.32
N SER A 92 40.44 13.16 -40.35
CA SER A 92 41.33 13.76 -39.34
C SER A 92 40.67 13.67 -37.94
N PRO A 93 41.45 13.53 -36.85
CA PRO A 93 40.91 13.56 -35.48
C PRO A 93 40.07 14.81 -35.19
N ASP A 94 40.39 15.93 -35.85
CA ASP A 94 39.66 17.19 -35.69
C ASP A 94 38.26 17.19 -36.31
N SER A 95 37.97 16.22 -37.18
CA SER A 95 36.64 16.07 -37.77
C SER A 95 35.60 15.56 -36.78
N TYR A 96 36.02 15.09 -35.60
CA TYR A 96 35.17 14.52 -34.55
C TYR A 96 35.21 15.40 -33.29
N HIS A 97 35.01 16.72 -33.42
CA HIS A 97 34.91 17.69 -32.31
C HIS A 97 33.51 18.29 -32.20
N ALA A 98 33.16 18.83 -31.03
CA ALA A 98 31.89 19.51 -30.77
C ALA A 98 31.80 20.92 -31.42
N PRO A 99 30.61 21.35 -31.92
CA PRO A 99 29.33 20.64 -31.86
C PRO A 99 29.23 19.51 -32.90
N LEU A 100 28.86 18.31 -32.43
CA LEU A 100 28.94 17.02 -33.14
C LEU A 100 28.11 16.94 -34.45
N GLU A 101 27.15 17.83 -34.63
CA GLU A 101 26.39 17.99 -35.87
C GLU A 101 27.28 18.42 -37.04
N GLU A 102 28.37 19.15 -36.75
CA GLU A 102 29.32 19.61 -37.75
C GLU A 102 30.24 18.50 -38.25
N SER A 103 30.47 17.45 -37.45
CA SER A 103 31.26 16.29 -37.86
C SER A 103 30.71 15.63 -39.13
N PHE A 104 29.39 15.62 -39.29
CA PHE A 104 28.73 15.03 -40.47
C PHE A 104 28.71 15.95 -41.70
N LYS A 105 29.15 17.21 -41.58
CA LYS A 105 29.46 18.06 -42.74
C LYS A 105 30.74 17.60 -43.44
N THR A 106 31.62 16.88 -42.74
CA THR A 106 32.83 16.28 -43.32
C THR A 106 32.46 15.01 -44.09
N PRO A 107 32.68 14.95 -45.43
CA PRO A 107 32.27 13.80 -46.25
C PRO A 107 32.88 12.48 -45.78
N ALA A 108 34.12 12.49 -45.31
CA ALA A 108 34.80 11.29 -44.81
C ALA A 108 34.13 10.67 -43.58
N VAL A 109 33.65 11.51 -42.65
CA VAL A 109 32.89 11.05 -41.47
C VAL A 109 31.56 10.44 -41.91
N MET A 110 30.84 11.07 -42.84
CA MET A 110 29.60 10.54 -43.39
C MET A 110 29.81 9.19 -44.09
N VAL A 111 30.86 9.06 -44.91
CA VAL A 111 31.22 7.80 -45.57
C VAL A 111 31.54 6.71 -44.54
N SER A 112 32.32 7.02 -43.50
CA SER A 112 32.64 6.05 -42.44
C SER A 112 31.40 5.55 -41.71
N PHE A 113 30.40 6.41 -41.52
CA PHE A 113 29.12 6.05 -40.92
C PHE A 113 28.25 5.19 -41.85
N ILE A 114 28.18 5.53 -43.14
CA ILE A 114 27.49 4.70 -44.16
C ILE A 114 28.11 3.31 -44.24
N ILE A 115 29.44 3.20 -44.14
CA ILE A 115 30.13 1.91 -44.11
C ILE A 115 29.70 1.09 -42.87
N LEU A 116 29.58 1.69 -41.69
CA LEU A 116 29.07 0.98 -40.50
C LEU A 116 27.65 0.43 -40.74
N ILE A 117 26.75 1.23 -41.31
CA ILE A 117 25.39 0.79 -41.66
C ILE A 117 25.43 -0.34 -42.70
N ALA A 118 26.27 -0.22 -43.72
CA ALA A 118 26.44 -1.23 -44.75
C ALA A 118 26.96 -2.55 -44.15
N VAL A 119 27.97 -2.50 -43.28
CA VAL A 119 28.49 -3.67 -42.54
C VAL A 119 27.37 -4.33 -41.74
N TYR A 120 26.54 -3.56 -41.04
CA TYR A 120 25.39 -4.08 -40.31
C TYR A 120 24.38 -4.77 -41.24
N ALA A 121 23.87 -4.08 -42.26
CA ALA A 121 22.86 -4.60 -43.16
C ALA A 121 23.35 -5.83 -43.93
N VAL A 122 24.55 -5.76 -44.52
CA VAL A 122 25.14 -6.86 -45.28
C VAL A 122 25.41 -8.06 -44.38
N SER A 123 25.97 -7.87 -43.18
CA SER A 123 26.22 -8.98 -42.26
C SER A 123 24.92 -9.68 -41.86
N MET A 124 23.87 -8.93 -41.53
CA MET A 124 22.57 -9.50 -41.17
C MET A 124 21.94 -10.29 -42.34
N LEU A 125 22.02 -9.77 -43.57
CA LEU A 125 21.56 -10.46 -44.77
C LEU A 125 22.38 -11.71 -45.09
N LEU A 126 23.71 -11.66 -44.93
CA LEU A 126 24.59 -12.82 -45.10
C LEU A 126 24.27 -13.90 -44.06
N ILE A 127 24.07 -13.54 -42.80
CA ILE A 127 23.67 -14.49 -41.75
C ILE A 127 22.33 -15.15 -42.12
N ALA A 128 21.33 -14.37 -42.54
CA ALA A 128 20.06 -14.91 -43.01
C ALA A 128 20.23 -15.83 -44.22
N TRP A 129 21.13 -15.49 -45.15
CA TRP A 129 21.45 -16.30 -46.32
C TRP A 129 22.11 -17.63 -45.94
N PHE A 130 23.12 -17.63 -45.08
CA PHE A 130 23.77 -18.85 -44.59
C PHE A 130 22.80 -19.72 -43.80
N PHE A 131 21.97 -19.12 -42.94
CA PHE A 131 20.89 -19.81 -42.24
C PHE A 131 19.90 -20.48 -43.21
N SER A 132 19.62 -19.81 -44.33
CA SER A 132 18.75 -20.33 -45.39
C SER A 132 19.31 -21.54 -46.12
N LYS A 133 20.63 -21.66 -46.29
CA LYS A 133 21.26 -22.86 -46.87
C LYS A 133 20.94 -24.10 -46.04
N ALA A 134 21.01 -23.99 -44.72
CA ALA A 134 20.70 -25.09 -43.81
C ALA A 134 19.19 -25.45 -43.81
N LYS A 135 18.30 -24.49 -44.10
CA LYS A 135 16.84 -24.66 -44.00
C LYS A 135 16.10 -24.69 -45.35
N LYS A 136 16.74 -24.55 -46.51
CA LYS A 136 16.09 -24.60 -47.84
C LYS A 136 14.88 -23.64 -48.00
N ASP A 137 14.92 -22.44 -47.43
CA ASP A 137 13.83 -21.43 -47.51
C ASP A 137 14.38 -20.00 -47.60
N ARG A 138 15.11 -19.73 -48.70
CA ARG A 138 15.91 -18.51 -48.87
C ARG A 138 15.09 -17.23 -48.97
N LYS A 139 14.00 -17.25 -49.75
CA LYS A 139 13.19 -16.05 -50.00
C LYS A 139 12.55 -15.54 -48.70
N THR A 140 11.97 -16.46 -47.92
CA THR A 140 11.29 -16.13 -46.66
C THR A 140 12.26 -15.55 -45.63
N ASN A 141 13.41 -16.19 -45.42
CA ASN A 141 14.37 -15.74 -44.43
C ASN A 141 14.98 -14.37 -44.78
N ILE A 142 15.29 -14.13 -46.06
CA ILE A 142 15.78 -12.82 -46.52
C ILE A 142 14.69 -11.76 -46.33
N LEU A 143 13.43 -12.06 -46.68
CA LEU A 143 12.31 -11.14 -46.48
C LEU A 143 12.12 -10.79 -45.01
N VAL A 144 12.11 -11.78 -44.12
CA VAL A 144 12.01 -11.56 -42.66
C VAL A 144 13.17 -10.68 -42.18
N MET A 145 14.40 -10.95 -42.63
CA MET A 145 15.55 -10.13 -42.23
C MET A 145 15.43 -8.69 -42.73
N LEU A 146 14.98 -8.47 -43.97
CA LEU A 146 14.72 -7.12 -44.49
C LEU A 146 13.67 -6.38 -43.65
N MET A 147 12.58 -7.05 -43.27
CA MET A 147 11.57 -6.44 -42.39
C MET A 147 12.14 -6.08 -41.02
N LEU A 148 13.01 -6.92 -40.45
CA LEU A 148 13.65 -6.65 -39.16
C LEU A 148 14.70 -5.53 -39.24
N LEU A 149 15.43 -5.42 -40.35
CA LEU A 149 16.31 -4.28 -40.65
C LEU A 149 15.53 -2.97 -40.79
N LEU A 150 14.31 -3.02 -41.32
CA LEU A 150 13.40 -1.89 -41.47
C LEU A 150 12.47 -1.70 -40.26
N SER A 151 12.65 -2.45 -39.18
CA SER A 151 11.82 -2.31 -37.97
C SER A 151 12.10 -0.99 -37.26
N ALA A 152 11.11 -0.46 -36.54
CA ALA A 152 11.27 0.79 -35.77
C ALA A 152 12.53 0.81 -34.88
N PRO A 153 12.84 -0.24 -34.09
CA PRO A 153 14.06 -0.23 -33.28
C PRO A 153 15.36 -0.26 -34.09
N SER A 154 15.39 -0.93 -35.25
CA SER A 154 16.56 -0.89 -36.15
C SER A 154 16.75 0.49 -36.78
N VAL A 155 15.67 1.11 -37.27
CA VAL A 155 15.72 2.46 -37.84
C VAL A 155 16.14 3.48 -36.77
N PHE A 156 15.61 3.36 -35.55
CA PHE A 156 15.99 4.21 -34.42
C PHE A 156 17.47 4.04 -34.02
N MET A 157 18.00 2.80 -34.06
CA MET A 157 19.42 2.53 -33.82
C MET A 157 20.31 3.19 -34.88
N ILE A 158 19.88 3.19 -36.15
CA ILE A 158 20.57 3.85 -37.26
C ILE A 158 20.49 5.36 -37.14
N ASP A 159 19.30 5.91 -36.88
CA ASP A 159 19.10 7.34 -36.62
C ASP A 159 20.00 7.86 -35.50
N ARG A 160 20.27 7.02 -34.49
CA ARG A 160 21.24 7.36 -33.43
C ARG A 160 22.70 7.18 -33.75
N GLY A 161 23.02 6.42 -34.77
CA GLY A 161 24.39 6.01 -35.06
C GLY A 161 25.01 5.14 -33.97
N ASN A 162 24.19 4.34 -33.28
CA ASN A 162 24.66 3.58 -32.14
C ASN A 162 25.45 2.33 -32.56
N TYR A 163 26.64 2.14 -31.98
CA TYR A 163 27.50 0.96 -32.20
C TYR A 163 26.88 -0.37 -31.73
N LEU A 164 25.69 -0.33 -31.11
CA LEU A 164 24.84 -1.50 -30.88
C LEU A 164 24.63 -2.34 -32.16
N MET A 165 24.73 -1.74 -33.35
CA MET A 165 24.76 -2.46 -34.64
C MET A 165 25.72 -3.65 -34.63
N VAL A 166 26.95 -3.47 -34.16
CA VAL A 166 27.96 -4.54 -34.09
C VAL A 166 27.55 -5.62 -33.09
N THR A 167 26.96 -5.20 -31.96
CA THR A 167 26.47 -6.12 -30.93
C THR A 167 25.37 -7.02 -31.49
N VAL A 168 24.42 -6.46 -32.25
CA VAL A 168 23.31 -7.21 -32.85
C VAL A 168 23.81 -8.22 -33.88
N ILE A 169 24.88 -7.94 -34.63
CA ILE A 169 25.51 -8.91 -35.55
C ILE A 169 26.01 -10.13 -34.76
N PHE A 170 26.81 -9.92 -33.72
CA PHE A 170 27.30 -11.02 -32.88
C PHE A 170 26.17 -11.76 -32.18
N PHE A 171 25.14 -11.04 -31.75
CA PHE A 171 23.99 -11.65 -31.08
C PHE A 171 23.13 -12.48 -32.04
N MET A 172 23.00 -12.05 -33.30
CA MET A 172 22.34 -12.81 -34.36
C MET A 172 23.16 -14.05 -34.76
N LEU A 173 24.49 -13.94 -34.83
CA LEU A 173 25.39 -15.09 -35.01
C LEU A 173 25.23 -16.09 -33.88
N PHE A 174 25.23 -15.64 -32.63
CA PHE A 174 24.96 -16.48 -31.46
C PHE A 174 23.64 -17.25 -31.62
N ALA A 175 22.54 -16.56 -31.90
CA ALA A 175 21.23 -17.20 -32.00
C ALA A 175 21.17 -18.20 -33.17
N ALA A 176 21.74 -17.84 -34.33
CA ALA A 176 21.81 -18.72 -35.49
C ALA A 176 22.66 -19.98 -35.21
N TYR A 177 23.83 -19.82 -34.57
CA TYR A 177 24.70 -20.94 -34.22
C TYR A 177 24.11 -21.83 -33.13
N GLU A 178 23.55 -21.27 -32.06
CA GLU A 178 22.88 -22.09 -31.04
C GLU A 178 21.66 -22.82 -31.58
N TYR A 179 21.00 -22.28 -32.62
CA TYR A 179 19.88 -22.94 -33.27
C TYR A 179 20.33 -24.08 -34.20
N LEU A 180 21.40 -23.88 -34.99
CA LEU A 180 21.87 -24.85 -35.99
C LEU A 180 22.82 -25.91 -35.40
N HIS A 181 23.63 -25.53 -34.42
CA HIS A 181 24.71 -26.33 -33.83
C HIS A 181 24.76 -26.18 -32.29
N PRO A 182 23.66 -26.53 -31.59
CA PRO A 182 23.54 -26.34 -30.13
C PRO A 182 24.59 -27.09 -29.30
N GLU A 183 25.27 -28.07 -29.86
CA GLU A 183 26.34 -28.84 -29.24
C GLU A 183 27.70 -28.12 -29.25
N LYS A 184 27.96 -27.26 -30.26
CA LYS A 184 29.28 -26.65 -30.45
C LYS A 184 29.44 -25.34 -29.67
N GLU A 185 30.68 -25.00 -29.33
CA GLU A 185 31.01 -23.90 -28.42
C GLU A 185 31.04 -22.52 -29.08
N GLN A 186 31.00 -22.42 -30.41
CA GLN A 186 31.06 -21.14 -31.13
C GLN A 186 29.89 -20.21 -30.80
N GLY A 187 28.70 -20.75 -30.51
CA GLY A 187 27.57 -19.94 -30.02
C GLY A 187 27.93 -19.19 -28.73
N ALA A 188 28.65 -19.83 -27.81
CA ALA A 188 29.12 -19.20 -26.58
C ALA A 188 30.15 -18.09 -26.83
N VAL A 189 31.03 -18.29 -27.83
CA VAL A 189 31.99 -17.26 -28.29
C VAL A 189 31.26 -16.04 -28.84
N PHE A 190 30.28 -16.22 -29.75
CA PHE A 190 29.52 -15.09 -30.29
C PHE A 190 28.70 -14.35 -29.23
N ALA A 191 28.13 -15.06 -28.25
CA ALA A 191 27.44 -14.44 -27.13
C ALA A 191 28.39 -13.60 -26.26
N ALA A 192 29.61 -14.11 -26.03
CA ALA A 192 30.64 -13.39 -25.30
C ALA A 192 31.13 -12.14 -26.05
N LEU A 193 31.30 -12.22 -27.38
CA LEU A 193 31.65 -11.08 -28.21
C LEU A 193 30.56 -10.01 -28.18
N ALA A 194 29.28 -10.39 -28.25
CA ALA A 194 28.17 -9.46 -28.06
C ALA A 194 28.18 -8.81 -26.67
N ALA A 195 28.45 -9.58 -25.61
CA ALA A 195 28.57 -9.06 -24.25
C ALA A 195 29.78 -8.10 -24.08
N ALA A 196 30.88 -8.39 -24.77
CA ALA A 196 32.08 -7.56 -24.78
C ALA A 196 31.90 -6.26 -25.57
N THR A 197 30.96 -6.18 -26.52
CA THR A 197 30.63 -4.91 -27.20
C THR A 197 29.60 -4.09 -26.43
N LYS A 198 28.66 -4.75 -25.74
CA LYS A 198 27.71 -4.12 -24.81
C LYS A 198 27.37 -5.12 -23.70
N ILE A 199 27.44 -4.70 -22.44
CA ILE A 199 27.36 -5.63 -21.31
C ILE A 199 26.00 -6.36 -21.17
N TYR A 200 24.90 -5.79 -21.68
CA TYR A 200 23.54 -6.34 -21.49
C TYR A 200 23.40 -7.81 -21.99
N PRO A 201 23.84 -8.18 -23.20
CA PRO A 201 23.91 -9.57 -23.67
C PRO A 201 24.52 -10.61 -22.71
N ALA A 202 25.37 -10.20 -21.77
CA ALA A 202 25.90 -11.11 -20.74
C ALA A 202 24.78 -11.82 -19.96
N TYR A 203 23.60 -11.19 -19.86
CA TYR A 203 22.41 -11.78 -19.24
C TYR A 203 22.02 -13.13 -19.88
N VAL A 204 22.20 -13.30 -21.19
CA VAL A 204 21.87 -14.55 -21.88
C VAL A 204 22.85 -15.68 -21.55
N LEU A 205 24.08 -15.37 -21.11
CA LEU A 205 25.08 -16.40 -20.74
C LEU A 205 24.60 -17.27 -19.58
N PHE A 206 23.76 -16.74 -18.68
CA PHE A 206 23.15 -17.49 -17.58
C PHE A 206 22.21 -18.62 -18.04
N MET A 207 21.79 -18.61 -19.30
CA MET A 207 21.07 -19.74 -19.89
C MET A 207 21.91 -21.03 -19.91
N TYR A 208 23.24 -20.94 -20.02
CA TYR A 208 24.12 -22.11 -20.05
C TYR A 208 24.17 -22.88 -18.72
N PRO A 209 24.50 -22.28 -17.56
CA PRO A 209 24.52 -22.99 -16.29
C PRO A 209 23.12 -23.51 -15.91
N VAL A 210 22.06 -22.77 -16.22
CA VAL A 210 20.67 -23.21 -16.03
C VAL A 210 20.37 -24.50 -16.82
N ASN A 211 20.94 -24.63 -18.02
CA ASN A 211 20.83 -25.85 -18.85
C ASN A 211 21.97 -26.86 -18.59
N LYS A 212 22.74 -26.71 -17.51
CA LYS A 212 23.90 -27.55 -17.14
C LYS A 212 25.03 -27.58 -18.19
N ARG A 213 25.12 -26.58 -19.06
CA ARG A 213 26.18 -26.43 -20.09
C ARG A 213 27.35 -25.60 -19.56
N PHE A 214 27.95 -26.00 -18.44
CA PHE A 214 28.99 -25.22 -17.75
C PHE A 214 30.23 -24.97 -18.61
N LYS A 215 30.64 -25.92 -19.47
CA LYS A 215 31.75 -25.73 -20.42
C LYS A 215 31.52 -24.50 -21.32
N LYS A 216 30.32 -24.37 -21.90
CA LYS A 216 29.96 -23.20 -22.73
C LYS A 216 29.96 -21.91 -21.93
N PHE A 217 29.45 -21.95 -20.69
CA PHE A 217 29.49 -20.80 -19.80
C PHE A 217 30.92 -20.33 -19.53
N LEU A 218 31.82 -21.25 -19.16
CA LEU A 218 33.23 -20.94 -18.89
C LEU A 218 33.93 -20.39 -20.13
N ILE A 219 33.68 -20.97 -21.32
CA ILE A 219 34.22 -20.46 -22.58
C ILE A 219 33.70 -19.04 -22.84
N ALA A 220 32.41 -18.77 -22.63
CA ALA A 220 31.87 -17.44 -22.82
C ALA A 220 32.47 -16.42 -21.84
N VAL A 221 32.59 -16.78 -20.56
CA VAL A 221 33.21 -15.92 -19.53
C VAL A 221 34.67 -15.64 -19.85
N ALA A 222 35.45 -16.68 -20.17
CA ALA A 222 36.87 -16.54 -20.52
C ALA A 222 37.06 -15.69 -21.78
N THR A 223 36.26 -15.96 -22.83
CA THR A 223 36.30 -15.18 -24.09
C THR A 223 35.90 -13.73 -23.84
N GLY A 224 34.82 -13.49 -23.09
CA GLY A 224 34.33 -12.16 -22.79
C GLY A 224 35.34 -11.36 -21.97
N ALA A 225 35.93 -11.96 -20.93
CA ALA A 225 36.98 -11.35 -20.13
C ALA A 225 38.21 -11.03 -20.98
N PHE A 226 38.69 -11.99 -21.77
CA PHE A 226 39.86 -11.80 -22.64
C PHE A 226 39.64 -10.67 -23.65
N VAL A 227 38.52 -10.69 -24.38
CA VAL A 227 38.20 -9.70 -25.42
C VAL A 227 37.87 -8.33 -24.83
N THR A 228 37.40 -8.25 -23.58
CA THR A 228 37.18 -6.97 -22.90
C THR A 228 38.48 -6.37 -22.36
N ILE A 229 39.39 -7.20 -21.82
CA ILE A 229 40.64 -6.75 -21.20
C ILE A 229 41.72 -6.46 -22.25
N LEU A 230 41.86 -7.31 -23.28
CA LEU A 230 42.91 -7.19 -24.29
C LEU A 230 42.98 -5.79 -24.97
N PRO A 231 41.86 -5.16 -25.35
CA PRO A 231 41.87 -3.83 -25.96
C PRO A 231 42.41 -2.71 -25.05
N ILE A 232 42.41 -2.90 -23.73
CA ILE A 232 42.94 -1.91 -22.78
C ILE A 232 44.44 -1.68 -23.03
N PHE A 233 45.19 -2.71 -23.43
CA PHE A 233 46.62 -2.59 -23.76
C PHE A 233 46.89 -1.70 -24.98
N PHE A 234 45.88 -1.39 -25.80
CA PHE A 234 45.99 -0.50 -26.96
C PHE A 234 45.62 0.96 -26.63
N MET A 235 45.14 1.21 -25.41
CA MET A 235 44.80 2.56 -24.93
C MET A 235 46.04 3.22 -24.30
N ARG A 236 46.14 4.54 -24.41
CA ARG A 236 47.14 5.37 -23.73
C ARG A 236 46.80 5.45 -22.23
N GLY A 237 47.83 5.62 -21.40
CA GLY A 237 47.72 5.60 -19.93
C GLY A 237 48.18 4.28 -19.32
N SER A 238 48.08 4.16 -18.00
CA SER A 238 48.35 2.88 -17.34
C SER A 238 47.18 1.89 -17.54
N PHE A 239 47.48 0.59 -17.48
CA PHE A 239 46.47 -0.46 -17.52
C PHE A 239 45.42 -0.28 -16.41
N MET A 240 45.87 0.05 -15.19
CA MET A 240 45.01 0.21 -14.02
C MET A 240 44.10 1.43 -14.13
N ASP A 241 44.58 2.55 -14.67
CA ASP A 241 43.76 3.74 -14.85
C ASP A 241 42.63 3.50 -15.84
N ASN A 242 42.94 2.84 -16.96
CA ASN A 242 41.94 2.49 -17.97
C ASN A 242 40.92 1.46 -17.46
N LEU A 243 41.38 0.45 -16.70
CA LEU A 243 40.48 -0.52 -16.08
C LEU A 243 39.57 0.14 -15.03
N TYR A 244 40.13 1.00 -14.18
CA TYR A 244 39.37 1.76 -13.18
C TYR A 244 38.36 2.70 -13.84
N GLY A 245 38.77 3.45 -14.87
CA GLY A 245 37.87 4.33 -15.62
C GLY A 245 36.74 3.57 -16.32
N PHE A 246 37.02 2.40 -16.91
CA PHE A 246 35.98 1.54 -17.46
C PHE A 246 35.00 1.04 -16.40
N VAL A 247 35.49 0.50 -15.28
CA VAL A 247 34.64 -0.06 -14.21
C VAL A 247 33.79 1.04 -13.57
N THR A 248 34.38 2.20 -13.25
CA THR A 248 33.65 3.33 -12.67
C THR A 248 32.63 3.92 -13.65
N GLY A 249 32.96 4.06 -14.94
CA GLY A 249 32.03 4.49 -15.99
C GLY A 249 30.87 3.51 -16.18
N ALA A 250 31.15 2.21 -16.20
CA ALA A 250 30.13 1.17 -16.33
C ALA A 250 29.20 1.10 -15.11
N LEU A 251 29.72 1.27 -13.88
CA LEU A 251 28.92 1.29 -12.66
C LEU A 251 28.14 2.61 -12.47
N GLY A 252 28.75 3.75 -12.81
CA GLY A 252 28.15 5.08 -12.70
C GLY A 252 26.98 5.29 -13.67
N PHE A 253 27.14 4.90 -14.94
CA PHE A 253 26.07 5.04 -15.95
C PHE A 253 24.87 4.10 -15.69
N ASN A 254 25.11 2.95 -15.06
CA ASN A 254 24.06 2.02 -14.64
C ASN A 254 23.35 2.45 -13.34
N GLY A 255 23.89 3.43 -12.60
CA GLY A 255 23.30 3.96 -11.37
C GLY A 255 22.25 5.07 -11.57
N GLY A 256 22.19 5.67 -12.75
CA GLY A 256 21.34 6.83 -13.02
C GLY A 256 19.91 6.49 -13.45
N VAL A 257 18.97 6.53 -12.51
CA VAL A 257 17.55 6.83 -12.80
C VAL A 257 17.45 8.35 -12.99
N GLY A 258 17.99 8.86 -14.09
CA GLY A 258 18.09 10.30 -14.36
C GLY A 258 16.86 10.87 -15.07
N TYR A 259 16.55 12.15 -14.83
CA TYR A 259 15.44 12.88 -15.47
C TYR A 259 15.47 12.80 -17.01
N TYR A 260 16.68 12.78 -17.58
CA TYR A 260 16.93 12.80 -19.03
C TYR A 260 16.73 11.45 -19.74
N SER A 261 16.59 10.33 -19.01
CA SER A 261 16.51 8.99 -19.61
C SER A 261 15.09 8.48 -19.81
N VAL A 262 14.07 9.34 -19.75
CA VAL A 262 12.65 8.93 -19.78
C VAL A 262 12.05 8.90 -21.20
N TYR A 263 12.54 9.72 -22.11
CA TYR A 263 11.84 10.09 -23.36
C TYR A 263 11.59 8.94 -24.35
N PHE A 264 12.51 7.97 -24.41
CA PHE A 264 12.41 6.79 -25.27
C PHE A 264 12.71 5.49 -24.52
N ASN A 265 12.59 5.50 -23.18
CA ASN A 265 12.95 4.34 -22.37
C ASN A 265 11.80 3.33 -22.32
N VAL A 266 11.98 2.19 -22.98
CA VAL A 266 10.99 1.12 -23.10
C VAL A 266 11.03 0.13 -21.92
N GLY A 267 11.87 0.39 -20.91
CA GLY A 267 12.04 -0.47 -19.74
C GLY A 267 11.11 -0.12 -18.57
N PHE A 268 11.29 -0.81 -17.44
CA PHE A 268 10.54 -0.62 -16.20
C PHE A 268 10.64 0.83 -15.67
N THR A 269 11.83 1.42 -15.72
CA THR A 269 12.08 2.80 -15.29
C THR A 269 11.31 3.81 -16.16
N GLY A 270 11.22 3.57 -17.47
CA GLY A 270 10.41 4.36 -18.40
C GLY A 270 8.91 4.21 -18.14
N LEU A 271 8.43 2.99 -17.89
CA LEU A 271 7.04 2.72 -17.51
C LEU A 271 6.62 3.50 -16.26
N ILE A 272 7.41 3.40 -15.18
CA ILE A 272 7.08 4.09 -13.93
C ILE A 272 7.14 5.60 -14.15
N SER A 273 8.17 6.10 -14.84
CA SER A 273 8.27 7.52 -15.17
C SER A 273 7.09 8.03 -16.01
N PHE A 274 6.58 7.23 -16.94
CA PHE A 274 5.38 7.57 -17.71
C PHE A 274 4.14 7.69 -16.83
N ILE A 275 3.92 6.72 -15.91
CA ILE A 275 2.78 6.73 -14.98
C ILE A 275 2.81 7.99 -14.11
N TYR A 276 3.99 8.36 -13.62
CA TYR A 276 4.19 9.55 -12.81
C TYR A 276 3.87 10.84 -13.60
N ARG A 277 4.36 10.94 -14.84
CA ARG A 277 4.06 12.08 -15.70
C ARG A 277 2.57 12.16 -16.06
N ALA A 278 1.94 11.02 -16.37
CA ALA A 278 0.50 10.96 -16.61
C ALA A 278 -0.32 11.38 -15.37
N ALA A 279 0.24 11.21 -14.17
CA ALA A 279 -0.36 11.64 -12.90
C ALA A 279 0.00 13.09 -12.51
N GLY A 280 0.73 13.83 -13.35
CA GLY A 280 1.10 15.22 -13.07
C GLY A 280 2.24 15.36 -12.04
N THR A 281 3.19 14.42 -11.97
CA THR A 281 4.32 14.48 -11.03
C THR A 281 5.63 13.88 -11.58
N THR A 282 6.76 14.11 -10.88
CA THR A 282 8.10 13.64 -11.24
C THR A 282 8.47 12.35 -10.51
N ALA A 283 9.20 11.46 -11.19
CA ALA A 283 9.57 10.14 -10.65
C ALA A 283 10.48 10.21 -9.42
N ASN A 284 10.09 9.58 -8.30
CA ASN A 284 10.99 9.39 -7.15
C ASN A 284 12.04 8.34 -7.52
N THR A 285 13.25 8.81 -7.83
CA THR A 285 14.36 8.01 -8.36
C THR A 285 14.79 6.89 -7.40
N ALA A 286 14.81 7.17 -6.08
CA ALA A 286 15.17 6.19 -5.05
C ALA A 286 14.14 5.05 -4.96
N LEU A 287 12.85 5.38 -5.03
CA LEU A 287 11.78 4.38 -4.99
C LEU A 287 11.74 3.56 -6.28
N VAL A 288 11.84 4.22 -7.44
CA VAL A 288 11.93 3.55 -8.74
C VAL A 288 13.08 2.54 -8.73
N ARG A 289 14.25 2.91 -8.19
CA ARG A 289 15.40 2.01 -8.04
C ARG A 289 15.09 0.82 -7.13
N LYS A 290 14.44 1.02 -5.97
CA LYS A 290 14.06 -0.08 -5.06
C LYS A 290 13.07 -1.05 -5.73
N LEU A 291 12.04 -0.53 -6.40
CA LEU A 291 11.05 -1.35 -7.11
C LEU A 291 11.69 -2.09 -8.29
N TRP A 292 12.55 -1.42 -9.02
CA TRP A 292 13.31 -1.99 -10.13
C TRP A 292 14.19 -3.16 -9.66
N LEU A 293 14.92 -3.01 -8.53
CA LEU A 293 15.71 -4.09 -7.95
C LEU A 293 14.84 -5.29 -7.54
N LEU A 294 13.74 -5.03 -6.82
CA LEU A 294 12.85 -6.10 -6.33
C LEU A 294 12.15 -6.84 -7.48
N ALA A 295 11.52 -6.09 -8.39
CA ALA A 295 10.84 -6.65 -9.55
C ALA A 295 11.83 -7.32 -10.50
N GLY A 296 12.98 -6.68 -10.75
CA GLY A 296 14.03 -7.20 -11.61
C GLY A 296 14.62 -8.52 -11.10
N PHE A 297 14.94 -8.61 -9.80
CA PHE A 297 15.39 -9.85 -9.19
C PHE A 297 14.32 -10.94 -9.28
N GLY A 298 13.07 -10.64 -8.91
CA GLY A 298 11.95 -11.58 -8.97
C GLY A 298 11.72 -12.11 -10.40
N MET A 299 11.68 -11.22 -11.40
CA MET A 299 11.51 -11.59 -12.80
C MET A 299 12.69 -12.40 -13.33
N THR A 300 13.92 -12.07 -12.94
CA THR A 300 15.15 -12.81 -13.30
C THR A 300 15.10 -14.25 -12.81
N VAL A 301 14.80 -14.45 -11.52
CA VAL A 301 14.69 -15.79 -10.92
C VAL A 301 13.59 -16.59 -11.61
N LEU A 302 12.40 -16.00 -11.81
CA LEU A 302 11.28 -16.67 -12.45
C LEU A 302 11.57 -17.04 -13.90
N VAL A 303 12.13 -16.12 -14.70
CA VAL A 303 12.39 -16.39 -16.12
C VAL A 303 13.40 -17.52 -16.29
N PHE A 304 14.51 -17.53 -15.55
CA PHE A 304 15.49 -18.61 -15.65
C PHE A 304 14.96 -19.93 -15.12
N PHE A 305 14.18 -19.92 -14.04
CA PHE A 305 13.53 -21.12 -13.51
C PHE A 305 12.61 -21.80 -14.54
N PHE A 306 11.73 -21.04 -15.20
CA PHE A 306 10.80 -21.60 -16.17
C PHE A 306 11.46 -21.93 -17.51
N THR A 307 12.37 -21.09 -17.97
CA THR A 307 13.06 -21.29 -19.26
C THR A 307 14.08 -22.43 -19.23
N ALA A 308 14.52 -22.89 -18.06
CA ALA A 308 15.35 -24.08 -17.90
C ALA A 308 14.77 -25.32 -18.61
N ARG A 309 13.44 -25.42 -18.70
CA ARG A 309 12.75 -26.55 -19.36
C ARG A 309 12.16 -26.21 -20.72
N GLU A 310 12.37 -24.99 -21.22
CA GLU A 310 11.90 -24.61 -22.55
C GLU A 310 12.77 -25.26 -23.63
N LYS A 311 12.11 -25.90 -24.59
CA LYS A 311 12.76 -26.61 -25.69
C LYS A 311 12.92 -25.70 -26.91
N LYS A 312 11.97 -24.80 -27.17
CA LYS A 312 12.04 -23.89 -28.32
C LYS A 312 12.99 -22.74 -28.03
N LEU A 313 14.13 -22.72 -28.73
CA LEU A 313 15.17 -21.70 -28.52
C LEU A 313 14.65 -20.29 -28.74
N TRP A 314 13.84 -20.06 -29.80
CA TRP A 314 13.28 -18.73 -30.07
C TRP A 314 12.42 -18.23 -28.90
N LYS A 315 11.60 -19.09 -28.29
CA LYS A 315 10.73 -18.73 -27.17
C LYS A 315 11.54 -18.48 -25.90
N LYS A 316 12.56 -19.32 -25.66
CA LYS A 316 13.52 -19.16 -24.55
C LYS A 316 14.23 -17.80 -24.63
N LEU A 317 14.84 -17.52 -25.78
CA LEU A 317 15.54 -16.25 -26.02
C LEU A 317 14.58 -15.06 -25.97
N LEU A 318 13.40 -15.16 -26.58
CA LEU A 318 12.40 -14.10 -26.58
C LEU A 318 12.09 -13.61 -25.16
N VAL A 319 11.76 -14.52 -24.24
CA VAL A 319 11.36 -14.14 -22.88
C VAL A 319 12.55 -13.67 -22.04
N ILE A 320 13.71 -14.33 -22.15
CA ILE A 320 14.95 -13.90 -21.45
C ILE A 320 15.32 -12.48 -21.88
N ILE A 321 15.32 -12.20 -23.18
CA ILE A 321 15.68 -10.90 -23.73
C ILE A 321 14.60 -9.86 -23.39
N SER A 322 13.30 -10.22 -23.41
CA SER A 322 12.25 -9.30 -22.98
C SER A 322 12.45 -8.85 -21.53
N VAL A 323 12.81 -9.77 -20.62
CA VAL A 323 13.15 -9.43 -19.24
C VAL A 323 14.42 -8.57 -19.19
N MET A 324 15.48 -8.94 -19.91
CA MET A 324 16.73 -8.17 -19.99
C MET A 324 16.48 -6.71 -20.39
N VAL A 325 15.71 -6.48 -21.46
CA VAL A 325 15.37 -5.14 -21.93
C VAL A 325 14.50 -4.42 -20.91
N PHE A 326 13.49 -5.09 -20.36
CA PHE A 326 12.58 -4.50 -19.36
C PHE A 326 13.32 -4.05 -18.10
N ILE A 327 14.31 -4.81 -17.63
CA ILE A 327 15.08 -4.49 -16.42
C ILE A 327 16.34 -3.67 -16.72
N THR A 328 16.60 -3.27 -17.96
CA THR A 328 17.73 -2.38 -18.25
C THR A 328 17.37 -0.95 -17.80
N PRO A 329 18.12 -0.31 -16.88
CA PRO A 329 17.73 0.99 -16.30
C PRO A 329 17.53 2.10 -17.34
N ASN A 330 18.40 2.16 -18.34
CA ASN A 330 18.33 3.11 -19.46
C ASN A 330 18.11 2.33 -20.75
N SER A 331 16.86 1.95 -21.00
CA SER A 331 16.51 1.10 -22.14
C SER A 331 15.85 1.86 -23.27
N PHE A 332 16.64 2.56 -24.10
CA PHE A 332 16.11 3.26 -25.27
C PHE A 332 15.48 2.30 -26.30
N LEU A 333 14.67 2.84 -27.24
CA LEU A 333 13.96 2.04 -28.25
C LEU A 333 14.88 1.08 -29.04
N TYR A 334 16.12 1.49 -29.34
CA TYR A 334 17.10 0.62 -30.01
C TYR A 334 17.43 -0.66 -29.23
N ASN A 335 17.20 -0.74 -27.91
CA ASN A 335 17.44 -1.97 -27.16
C ASN A 335 16.46 -3.08 -27.56
N LEU A 336 15.31 -2.77 -28.16
CA LEU A 336 14.43 -3.79 -28.73
C LEU A 336 15.08 -4.52 -29.93
N THR A 337 16.18 -4.01 -30.51
CA THR A 337 16.94 -4.75 -31.53
C THR A 337 17.52 -6.06 -31.01
N TYR A 338 17.71 -6.21 -29.69
CA TYR A 338 18.04 -7.51 -29.09
C TYR A 338 16.96 -8.57 -29.32
N LEU A 339 15.72 -8.17 -29.62
CA LEU A 339 14.63 -9.10 -29.97
C LEU A 339 14.67 -9.54 -31.45
N ILE A 340 15.52 -8.94 -32.30
CA ILE A 340 15.65 -9.35 -33.71
C ILE A 340 16.01 -10.83 -33.84
N PRO A 341 17.03 -11.37 -33.13
CA PRO A 341 17.35 -12.80 -33.23
C PRO A 341 16.22 -13.75 -32.83
N PRO A 342 15.55 -13.63 -31.66
CA PRO A 342 14.45 -14.52 -31.34
C PRO A 342 13.23 -14.34 -32.26
N VAL A 343 12.95 -13.14 -32.76
CA VAL A 343 11.85 -12.92 -33.71
C VAL A 343 12.18 -13.53 -35.07
N PHE A 344 13.41 -13.38 -35.56
CA PHE A 344 13.86 -14.05 -36.77
C PHE A 344 13.69 -15.57 -36.66
N LEU A 345 14.18 -16.18 -35.57
CA LEU A 345 14.02 -17.61 -35.33
C LEU A 345 12.56 -18.03 -35.21
N MET A 346 11.69 -17.22 -34.58
CA MET A 346 10.26 -17.49 -34.43
C MET A 346 9.52 -17.50 -35.78
N LEU A 347 9.83 -16.56 -36.67
CA LEU A 347 9.16 -16.41 -37.98
C LEU A 347 9.70 -17.37 -39.04
N THR A 348 10.95 -17.79 -38.90
CA THR A 348 11.60 -18.77 -39.80
C THR A 348 11.48 -20.22 -39.29
N ASP A 349 10.86 -20.40 -38.12
CA ASP A 349 10.62 -21.69 -37.52
C ASP A 349 9.81 -22.59 -38.47
N LYS A 350 10.21 -23.86 -38.54
CA LYS A 350 9.59 -24.82 -39.45
C LYS A 350 8.43 -25.60 -38.84
N GLU A 351 8.32 -25.56 -37.52
CA GLU A 351 7.25 -26.24 -36.80
C GLU A 351 5.88 -25.62 -37.10
N GLU A 352 4.84 -26.44 -37.06
CA GLU A 352 3.45 -25.96 -37.19
C GLU A 352 3.14 -24.94 -36.10
N THR A 353 2.34 -23.93 -36.45
CA THR A 353 2.01 -22.87 -35.50
C THR A 353 1.01 -23.39 -34.49
N GLU A 354 1.43 -23.43 -33.23
CA GLU A 354 0.51 -23.73 -32.14
C GLU A 354 -0.32 -22.49 -31.81
N ARG A 355 -1.61 -22.65 -31.48
CA ARG A 355 -2.47 -21.49 -31.13
C ARG A 355 -1.91 -20.63 -29.99
N LYS A 356 -1.24 -21.27 -29.02
CA LYS A 356 -0.59 -20.58 -27.89
C LYS A 356 0.63 -19.75 -28.30
N GLU A 357 1.11 -19.88 -29.54
CA GLU A 357 2.23 -19.10 -30.05
C GLU A 357 1.78 -17.75 -30.65
N ILE A 358 0.51 -17.64 -31.04
CA ILE A 358 -0.04 -16.44 -31.69
C ILE A 358 0.15 -15.17 -30.83
N PRO A 359 -0.09 -15.18 -29.50
CA PRO A 359 0.14 -13.98 -28.68
C PRO A 359 1.59 -13.50 -28.71
N TYR A 360 2.59 -14.40 -28.71
CA TYR A 360 4.00 -14.01 -28.82
C TYR A 360 4.29 -13.35 -30.16
N VAL A 361 3.70 -13.84 -31.26
CA VAL A 361 3.83 -13.22 -32.58
C VAL A 361 3.26 -11.81 -32.53
N VAL A 362 2.03 -11.64 -32.04
CA VAL A 362 1.37 -10.33 -31.96
C VAL A 362 2.18 -9.34 -31.11
N PHE A 363 2.59 -9.73 -29.90
CA PHE A 363 3.37 -8.85 -29.02
C PHE A 363 4.72 -8.47 -29.65
N SER A 364 5.42 -9.44 -30.23
CA SER A 364 6.69 -9.19 -30.89
C SER A 364 6.54 -8.32 -32.14
N SER A 365 5.48 -8.50 -32.93
CA SER A 365 5.18 -7.62 -34.07
C SER A 365 4.95 -6.19 -33.64
N LEU A 366 4.18 -5.97 -32.56
CA LEU A 366 3.90 -4.65 -32.04
C LEU A 366 5.16 -3.97 -31.46
N LEU A 367 6.11 -4.72 -30.91
CA LEU A 367 7.42 -4.20 -30.47
C LEU A 367 8.32 -3.76 -31.66
N MET A 368 8.08 -4.26 -32.87
CA MET A 368 8.92 -4.01 -34.06
C MET A 368 8.44 -2.83 -34.93
N VAL A 369 7.34 -2.18 -34.56
CA VAL A 369 6.69 -1.11 -35.35
C VAL A 369 6.66 0.22 -34.59
N PRO A 370 6.59 1.36 -35.30
CA PRO A 370 6.53 2.67 -34.66
C PRO A 370 5.17 2.87 -33.98
N LYS A 371 5.19 3.46 -32.79
CA LYS A 371 3.99 3.68 -31.95
C LYS A 371 3.89 5.11 -31.40
N ALA A 372 4.60 6.04 -32.04
CA ALA A 372 4.70 7.44 -31.64
C ALA A 372 3.47 8.28 -32.01
N PHE A 373 2.28 7.80 -31.66
CA PHE A 373 1.02 8.45 -32.01
C PHE A 373 0.59 9.53 -31.00
N PHE A 374 1.19 9.55 -29.81
CA PHE A 374 0.81 10.44 -28.74
C PHE A 374 2.00 10.78 -27.84
N TYR A 375 2.01 12.02 -27.33
CA TYR A 375 3.05 12.58 -26.49
C TYR A 375 2.43 13.27 -25.28
N LEU A 376 2.94 12.97 -24.09
CA LEU A 376 2.67 13.75 -22.89
C LEU A 376 3.57 14.99 -22.86
N LYS A 377 2.98 16.17 -22.66
CA LYS A 377 3.71 17.42 -22.36
C LYS A 377 4.10 17.46 -20.88
N ASP A 378 5.17 18.17 -20.55
CA ASP A 378 5.71 18.23 -19.19
C ASP A 378 4.96 19.18 -18.26
N LEU A 379 5.28 19.03 -16.97
CA LEU A 379 5.07 19.99 -15.88
C LEU A 379 6.32 20.88 -15.80
N GLU A 380 6.15 22.17 -15.50
CA GLU A 380 7.19 23.21 -15.57
C GLU A 380 8.57 22.82 -14.98
N GLY A 381 9.66 23.12 -15.71
CA GLY A 381 11.03 22.98 -15.19
C GLY A 381 12.14 22.94 -16.25
N GLY A 382 12.70 24.10 -16.62
CA GLY A 382 14.10 24.36 -17.04
C GLY A 382 14.81 23.54 -18.15
N VAL A 383 14.25 22.46 -18.66
CA VAL A 383 14.84 21.59 -19.69
C VAL A 383 14.31 22.00 -21.08
N PRO A 384 15.09 21.91 -22.17
CA PRO A 384 14.62 22.28 -23.51
C PRO A 384 13.34 21.50 -23.90
N LEU A 385 12.39 22.19 -24.52
CA LEU A 385 11.07 21.67 -24.97
C LEU A 385 11.19 20.33 -25.74
N ASP A 386 12.24 20.16 -26.52
CA ASP A 386 12.47 18.98 -27.36
C ASP A 386 12.82 17.71 -26.58
N PHE A 387 13.40 17.87 -25.39
CA PHE A 387 13.60 16.76 -24.49
C PHE A 387 12.32 16.49 -23.72
N ASN A 388 11.56 17.49 -23.28
CA ASN A 388 10.46 17.39 -22.30
C ASN A 388 9.19 16.57 -22.62
N THR A 389 9.13 15.80 -23.70
CA THR A 389 7.92 15.09 -24.13
C THR A 389 8.07 13.59 -24.07
N VAL A 390 7.12 12.88 -23.43
CA VAL A 390 7.19 11.41 -23.33
C VAL A 390 6.21 10.75 -24.28
N ASN A 391 6.77 9.93 -25.15
CA ASN A 391 6.05 9.17 -26.15
C ASN A 391 5.25 8.02 -25.53
N ILE A 392 4.02 7.79 -25.97
CA ILE A 392 3.20 6.64 -25.53
C ILE A 392 3.85 5.28 -25.81
N ALA A 393 4.76 5.19 -26.78
CA ALA A 393 5.57 4.01 -27.05
C ALA A 393 6.36 3.54 -25.82
N VAL A 394 6.82 4.45 -24.95
CA VAL A 394 7.49 4.12 -23.68
C VAL A 394 6.61 3.21 -22.82
N PHE A 395 5.35 3.59 -22.66
CA PHE A 395 4.38 2.80 -21.90
C PHE A 395 4.03 1.50 -22.63
N LEU A 396 3.72 1.58 -23.92
CA LEU A 396 3.26 0.43 -24.71
C LEU A 396 4.34 -0.65 -24.85
N ASP A 397 5.59 -0.28 -25.14
CA ASP A 397 6.69 -1.23 -25.29
C ASP A 397 7.01 -1.92 -23.95
N ALA A 398 7.04 -1.17 -22.85
CA ALA A 398 7.23 -1.76 -21.52
C ALA A 398 6.08 -2.73 -21.17
N MET A 399 4.83 -2.38 -21.49
CA MET A 399 3.68 -3.26 -21.28
C MET A 399 3.72 -4.50 -22.18
N LEU A 400 4.19 -4.39 -23.42
CA LEU A 400 4.34 -5.53 -24.32
C LEU A 400 5.45 -6.49 -23.86
N LEU A 401 6.58 -5.96 -23.39
CA LEU A 401 7.64 -6.77 -22.76
C LEU A 401 7.11 -7.51 -21.52
N LEU A 402 6.36 -6.83 -20.67
CA LEU A 402 5.71 -7.43 -19.50
C LEU A 402 4.66 -8.47 -19.91
N ALA A 403 3.90 -8.23 -20.98
CA ALA A 403 2.90 -9.15 -21.51
C ALA A 403 3.54 -10.45 -22.02
N ILE A 404 4.68 -10.37 -22.72
CA ILE A 404 5.46 -11.55 -23.13
C ILE A 404 5.87 -12.38 -21.90
N PHE A 405 6.44 -11.73 -20.88
CA PHE A 405 6.83 -12.38 -19.64
C PHE A 405 5.63 -13.02 -18.91
N ALA A 406 4.59 -12.24 -18.63
CA ALA A 406 3.41 -12.69 -17.90
C ALA A 406 2.69 -13.84 -18.64
N TYR A 407 2.53 -13.72 -19.95
CA TYR A 407 1.92 -14.77 -20.76
C TYR A 407 2.75 -16.06 -20.74
N TYR A 408 4.07 -15.96 -20.80
CA TYR A 408 4.96 -17.12 -20.69
C TYR A 408 4.85 -17.83 -19.34
N ILE A 409 4.85 -17.07 -18.24
CA ILE A 409 4.69 -17.63 -16.89
C ILE A 409 3.32 -18.32 -16.77
N ILE A 410 2.25 -17.70 -17.24
CA ILE A 410 0.90 -18.30 -17.24
C ILE A 410 0.87 -19.58 -18.08
N GLU A 411 1.45 -19.56 -19.29
CA GLU A 411 1.56 -20.75 -20.16
C GLU A 411 2.24 -21.90 -19.39
N LYS A 412 3.38 -21.65 -18.74
CA LYS A 412 4.13 -22.67 -18.02
C LYS A 412 3.48 -23.14 -16.74
N LEU A 413 2.83 -22.26 -15.99
CA LEU A 413 2.05 -22.64 -14.81
C LEU A 413 0.90 -23.59 -15.17
N ILE A 414 0.25 -23.36 -16.32
CA ILE A 414 -0.79 -24.25 -16.87
C ILE A 414 -0.17 -25.57 -17.34
N GLU A 415 0.90 -25.50 -18.15
CA GLU A 415 1.57 -26.67 -18.74
C GLU A 415 2.10 -27.63 -17.65
N TRP A 416 2.79 -27.10 -16.64
CA TRP A 416 3.44 -27.90 -15.60
C TRP A 416 2.47 -28.41 -14.55
N LYS A 417 1.16 -28.17 -14.72
CA LYS A 417 0.16 -28.55 -13.73
C LYS A 417 0.49 -27.98 -12.34
N ILE A 418 1.31 -26.92 -12.24
CA ILE A 418 1.53 -26.20 -10.97
C ILE A 418 0.21 -25.59 -10.56
N VAL A 419 -0.57 -25.05 -11.51
CA VAL A 419 -1.95 -24.65 -11.23
C VAL A 419 -2.74 -25.82 -10.67
N SER A 420 -2.54 -27.07 -11.08
CA SER A 420 -3.23 -28.21 -10.47
C SER A 420 -2.69 -28.61 -9.09
N LYS A 421 -1.40 -28.39 -8.79
CA LYS A 421 -0.79 -28.61 -7.46
C LYS A 421 -1.13 -27.49 -6.46
N VAL A 422 -1.04 -26.23 -6.87
CA VAL A 422 -1.54 -25.07 -6.13
C VAL A 422 -3.05 -25.18 -5.97
N LYS A 423 -3.78 -25.62 -7.00
CA LYS A 423 -5.18 -26.01 -6.86
C LYS A 423 -5.32 -27.19 -5.91
N ALA A 424 -4.44 -28.19 -5.87
CA ALA A 424 -4.53 -29.26 -4.88
C ALA A 424 -4.32 -28.76 -3.45
N ILE A 425 -3.43 -27.79 -3.23
CA ILE A 425 -3.22 -27.11 -1.94
C ILE A 425 -4.42 -26.22 -1.60
N LEU A 426 -4.91 -25.40 -2.53
CA LEU A 426 -6.07 -24.51 -2.35
C LEU A 426 -7.39 -25.28 -2.26
N VAL A 427 -7.48 -26.47 -2.86
CA VAL A 427 -8.61 -27.43 -2.75
C VAL A 427 -8.51 -28.22 -1.45
N ASN A 428 -7.34 -28.29 -0.81
CA ASN A 428 -7.23 -28.84 0.52
C ASN A 428 -7.85 -27.85 1.52
N ASP A 429 -9.15 -28.02 1.75
CA ASP A 429 -9.94 -27.18 2.65
C ASP A 429 -9.30 -27.02 4.04
N LYS A 430 -8.56 -28.02 4.55
CA LYS A 430 -7.88 -27.92 5.86
C LYS A 430 -6.72 -26.92 5.80
N ILE A 431 -5.85 -27.01 4.80
CA ILE A 431 -4.71 -26.10 4.64
C ILE A 431 -5.21 -24.69 4.33
N THR A 432 -6.13 -24.55 3.38
CA THR A 432 -6.68 -23.23 3.02
C THR A 432 -7.41 -22.59 4.21
N SER A 433 -8.12 -23.39 5.02
CA SER A 433 -8.74 -22.88 6.25
C SER A 433 -7.71 -22.48 7.30
N LEU A 434 -6.58 -23.18 7.40
CA LEU A 434 -5.49 -22.80 8.29
C LEU A 434 -4.90 -21.45 7.87
N ILE A 435 -4.61 -21.28 6.57
CA ILE A 435 -4.11 -20.00 6.03
C ILE A 435 -5.06 -18.86 6.37
N LEU A 436 -6.37 -19.01 6.11
CA LEU A 436 -7.36 -17.99 6.43
C LEU A 436 -7.36 -17.63 7.92
N LYS A 437 -7.35 -18.63 8.81
CA LYS A 437 -7.32 -18.41 10.27
C LYS A 437 -6.03 -17.70 10.69
N SER A 438 -4.89 -18.12 10.17
CA SER A 438 -3.59 -17.49 10.44
C SER A 438 -3.58 -16.03 9.98
N CYS A 439 -4.11 -15.72 8.80
CA CYS A 439 -4.22 -14.34 8.33
C CYS A 439 -5.10 -13.48 9.24
N VAL A 440 -6.24 -14.00 9.73
CA VAL A 440 -7.10 -13.28 10.68
C VAL A 440 -6.38 -13.06 12.01
N ILE A 441 -5.73 -14.08 12.56
CA ILE A 441 -4.96 -13.97 13.81
C ILE A 441 -3.84 -12.95 13.66
N LEU A 442 -3.08 -12.98 12.57
CA LEU A 442 -1.99 -12.03 12.32
C LEU A 442 -2.50 -10.58 12.20
N LEU A 443 -3.66 -10.37 11.58
CA LEU A 443 -4.29 -9.03 11.53
C LEU A 443 -4.77 -8.57 12.89
N VAL A 444 -5.35 -9.46 13.71
CA VAL A 444 -5.74 -9.15 15.10
C VAL A 444 -4.51 -8.79 15.92
N LEU A 445 -3.44 -9.60 15.87
CA LEU A 445 -2.19 -9.33 16.57
C LEU A 445 -1.56 -8.01 16.12
N TRP A 446 -1.60 -7.72 14.82
CA TRP A 446 -1.13 -6.43 14.32
C TRP A 446 -1.99 -5.27 14.81
N PHE A 447 -3.31 -5.40 14.81
CA PHE A 447 -4.22 -4.38 15.32
C PHE A 447 -3.96 -4.09 16.81
N LEU A 448 -3.81 -5.13 17.62
CA LEU A 448 -3.45 -4.99 19.03
C LEU A 448 -2.08 -4.35 19.21
N TYR A 449 -1.07 -4.78 18.44
CA TYR A 449 0.25 -4.17 18.46
C TYR A 449 0.22 -2.70 18.06
N PHE A 450 -0.61 -2.34 17.08
CA PHE A 450 -0.77 -0.98 16.60
C PHE A 450 -1.33 -0.06 17.71
N LEU A 451 -2.28 -0.57 18.48
CA LEU A 451 -2.98 0.11 19.58
C LEU A 451 -2.30 0.01 20.95
N ARG A 452 -1.14 -0.63 21.05
CA ARG A 452 -0.46 -0.81 22.36
C ARG A 452 -0.14 0.52 23.07
N ASP A 453 0.00 1.59 22.29
CA ASP A 453 0.42 2.91 22.75
C ASP A 453 -0.77 3.87 22.92
N THR A 454 -2.00 3.44 22.63
CA THR A 454 -3.21 4.30 22.63
C THR A 454 -4.09 4.08 23.87
N VAL A 455 -3.48 3.89 25.04
CA VAL A 455 -4.19 3.75 26.32
C VAL A 455 -4.49 5.14 26.88
N LEU A 456 -5.73 5.39 27.31
CA LEU A 456 -6.19 6.74 27.69
C LEU A 456 -5.97 7.78 26.56
N ALA A 457 -6.12 7.34 25.31
CA ALA A 457 -5.87 8.16 24.13
C ALA A 457 -6.91 9.27 23.89
N CYS A 458 -7.89 9.50 24.77
CA CYS A 458 -8.76 10.65 24.69
C CYS A 458 -9.10 11.17 26.08
N HIS A 459 -9.41 12.46 26.16
CA HIS A 459 -9.72 13.15 27.42
C HIS A 459 -10.89 12.53 28.17
N ASP A 460 -11.88 12.02 27.45
CA ASP A 460 -13.00 11.22 27.95
C ASP A 460 -12.53 9.97 28.73
N SER A 461 -11.64 9.16 28.14
CA SER A 461 -11.05 8.01 28.85
C SER A 461 -10.22 8.43 30.05
N PHE A 462 -9.50 9.56 29.93
CA PHE A 462 -8.64 10.08 30.99
C PHE A 462 -9.48 10.60 32.16
N LEU A 463 -10.62 11.25 31.90
CA LEU A 463 -11.58 11.67 32.91
C LEU A 463 -12.10 10.49 33.73
N GLU A 464 -12.57 9.45 33.03
CA GLU A 464 -13.05 8.23 33.69
C GLU A 464 -11.93 7.45 34.39
N PHE A 465 -10.68 7.65 33.97
CA PHE A 465 -9.53 7.13 34.69
C PHE A 465 -9.31 7.90 36.00
N ILE A 466 -9.34 9.23 35.96
CA ILE A 466 -9.23 10.09 37.15
C ILE A 466 -10.32 9.76 38.16
N TYR A 467 -11.59 9.72 37.74
CA TYR A 467 -12.68 9.37 38.64
C TYR A 467 -12.52 7.98 39.24
N ALA A 468 -12.07 7.01 38.48
CA ALA A 468 -11.83 5.67 39.01
C ALA A 468 -10.65 5.62 39.99
N ARG A 469 -9.72 6.58 39.94
CA ARG A 469 -8.60 6.71 40.89
C ARG A 469 -9.04 7.42 42.16
N THR A 470 -9.90 8.43 42.06
CA THR A 470 -10.31 9.27 43.19
C THR A 470 -11.59 8.79 43.87
N GLU A 471 -12.41 7.98 43.19
CA GLU A 471 -13.69 7.50 43.68
C GLU A 471 -13.76 5.97 43.80
N SER A 472 -14.70 5.47 44.60
CA SER A 472 -14.91 4.03 44.78
C SER A 472 -15.67 3.39 43.60
N VAL A 473 -15.57 2.06 43.48
CA VAL A 473 -16.36 1.29 42.50
C VAL A 473 -17.87 1.48 42.67
N PHE A 474 -18.35 1.65 43.91
CA PHE A 474 -19.77 1.92 44.21
C PHE A 474 -20.20 3.29 43.72
N GLU A 475 -19.29 4.25 43.77
CA GLU A 475 -19.52 5.60 43.28
C GLU A 475 -19.65 5.59 41.74
N GLY A 476 -18.79 4.85 41.05
CA GLY A 476 -18.96 4.59 39.61
C GLY A 476 -20.31 3.96 39.25
N TYR A 477 -20.81 3.01 40.06
CA TYR A 477 -22.17 2.46 39.89
C TYR A 477 -23.24 3.55 40.07
N ARG A 478 -23.15 4.32 41.15
CA ARG A 478 -24.11 5.39 41.49
C ARG A 478 -24.19 6.41 40.38
N ARG A 479 -23.05 6.92 39.91
CA ARG A 479 -22.96 7.91 38.84
C ARG A 479 -23.51 7.40 37.52
N ALA A 480 -23.20 6.15 37.16
CA ALA A 480 -23.75 5.54 35.96
C ALA A 480 -25.27 5.33 36.05
N MET A 481 -25.79 5.02 37.25
CA MET A 481 -27.23 4.92 37.51
C MET A 481 -27.89 6.29 37.41
N GLU A 482 -27.31 7.33 38.01
CA GLU A 482 -27.79 8.71 37.92
C GLU A 482 -27.79 9.21 36.49
N PHE A 483 -26.73 8.92 35.73
CA PHE A 483 -26.65 9.22 34.31
C PHE A 483 -27.76 8.53 33.49
N CYS A 484 -28.06 7.26 33.81
CA CYS A 484 -29.22 6.58 33.23
C CYS A 484 -30.52 7.29 33.58
N LEU A 485 -30.78 7.52 34.87
CA LEU A 485 -32.01 8.14 35.35
C LEU A 485 -32.21 9.53 34.76
N ALA A 486 -31.15 10.35 34.67
CA ALA A 486 -31.16 11.67 34.07
C ALA A 486 -31.55 11.67 32.59
N ARG A 487 -31.36 10.54 31.90
CA ARG A 487 -31.78 10.32 30.50
C ARG A 487 -33.10 9.57 30.39
N GLY A 488 -33.84 9.43 31.49
CA GLY A 488 -35.09 8.69 31.53
C GLY A 488 -34.94 7.17 31.47
N ARG A 489 -33.74 6.64 31.74
CA ARG A 489 -33.37 5.25 31.52
C ARG A 489 -33.30 4.49 32.85
N ILE A 490 -33.80 3.25 32.86
CA ILE A 490 -33.70 2.35 34.01
C ILE A 490 -33.05 1.06 33.51
N GLY A 491 -31.75 0.90 33.77
CA GLY A 491 -30.98 -0.27 33.38
C GLY A 491 -30.01 -0.67 34.48
N VAL A 492 -29.78 -1.97 34.63
CA VAL A 492 -28.88 -2.52 35.67
C VAL A 492 -27.55 -3.01 35.11
N ILE A 493 -27.50 -3.38 33.82
CA ILE A 493 -26.26 -3.89 33.21
C ILE A 493 -25.28 -2.75 32.94
N PHE A 494 -25.75 -1.61 32.43
CA PHE A 494 -24.86 -0.49 32.13
C PHE A 494 -24.11 0.03 33.37
N PRO A 495 -24.78 0.33 34.50
CA PRO A 495 -24.08 0.77 35.70
C PRO A 495 -23.09 -0.26 36.23
N PHE A 496 -23.43 -1.56 36.14
CA PHE A 496 -22.51 -2.63 36.50
C PHE A 496 -21.27 -2.66 35.60
N VAL A 497 -21.42 -2.48 34.28
CA VAL A 497 -20.29 -2.43 33.34
C VAL A 497 -19.38 -1.23 33.64
N VAL A 498 -19.96 -0.06 33.93
CA VAL A 498 -19.20 1.12 34.35
C VAL A 498 -18.46 0.85 35.67
N SER A 499 -19.09 0.17 36.62
CA SER A 499 -18.44 -0.20 37.89
C SER A 499 -17.23 -1.11 37.67
N VAL A 500 -17.33 -2.10 36.77
CA VAL A 500 -16.20 -2.96 36.40
C VAL A 500 -15.08 -2.14 35.74
N ARG A 501 -15.44 -1.12 34.95
CA ARG A 501 -14.45 -0.18 34.42
C ARG A 501 -13.77 0.62 35.53
N TYR A 502 -14.51 1.15 36.51
CA TYR A 502 -13.93 1.85 37.66
C TYR A 502 -12.99 0.94 38.43
N LEU A 503 -13.38 -0.31 38.67
CA LEU A 503 -12.54 -1.29 39.35
C LEU A 503 -11.19 -1.48 38.62
N ILE A 504 -11.20 -1.55 37.29
CA ILE A 504 -9.98 -1.77 36.51
C ILE A 504 -9.16 -0.48 36.36
N ASN A 505 -9.80 0.63 35.98
CA ASN A 505 -9.14 1.94 35.84
C ASN A 505 -8.52 2.37 37.17
N GLY A 506 -9.21 2.13 38.28
CA GLY A 506 -8.76 2.42 39.64
C GLY A 506 -7.51 1.67 40.05
N THR A 507 -7.08 0.64 39.31
CA THR A 507 -5.79 -0.03 39.57
C THR A 507 -4.57 0.76 39.11
N GLY A 508 -4.74 1.78 38.24
CA GLY A 508 -3.62 2.47 37.58
C GLY A 508 -2.87 1.61 36.55
N ASN A 509 -3.24 0.34 36.37
CA ASN A 509 -2.49 -0.59 35.52
C ASN A 509 -2.88 -0.43 34.04
N TYR A 510 -2.02 0.23 33.26
CA TYR A 510 -2.25 0.47 31.83
C TYR A 510 -2.47 -0.79 30.99
N VAL A 511 -1.92 -1.94 31.37
CA VAL A 511 -2.16 -3.19 30.63
C VAL A 511 -3.59 -3.67 30.86
N LEU A 512 -4.10 -3.57 32.09
CA LEU A 512 -5.50 -3.92 32.39
C LEU A 512 -6.47 -2.94 31.73
N VAL A 513 -6.16 -1.64 31.74
CA VAL A 513 -6.96 -0.62 31.03
C VAL A 513 -6.95 -0.90 29.52
N TRP A 514 -5.79 -1.21 28.94
CA TRP A 514 -5.67 -1.58 27.53
C TRP A 514 -6.49 -2.83 27.18
N LEU A 515 -6.45 -3.87 28.02
CA LEU A 515 -7.24 -5.09 27.84
C LEU A 515 -8.74 -4.78 27.92
N LEU A 516 -9.15 -3.99 28.90
CA LEU A 516 -10.52 -3.51 29.05
C LEU A 516 -10.98 -2.76 27.80
N GLN A 517 -10.07 -2.01 27.19
CA GLN A 517 -10.39 -1.26 25.98
C GLN A 517 -10.59 -2.19 24.77
N TYR A 518 -9.61 -3.02 24.43
CA TYR A 518 -9.58 -3.65 23.10
C TYR A 518 -10.15 -5.07 23.05
N VAL A 519 -10.18 -5.82 24.17
CA VAL A 519 -10.77 -7.17 24.22
C VAL A 519 -12.27 -7.17 23.87
N PRO A 520 -13.11 -6.25 24.37
CA PRO A 520 -14.52 -6.20 24.00
C PRO A 520 -14.77 -6.10 22.49
N ILE A 521 -13.91 -5.37 21.76
CA ILE A 521 -13.99 -5.25 20.30
C ILE A 521 -13.74 -6.61 19.65
N LEU A 522 -12.69 -7.31 20.08
CA LEU A 522 -12.39 -8.67 19.59
C LEU A 522 -13.53 -9.64 19.90
N CYS A 523 -14.12 -9.55 21.08
CA CYS A 523 -15.29 -10.33 21.47
C CYS A 523 -16.49 -10.05 20.57
N ALA A 524 -16.80 -8.79 20.27
CA ALA A 524 -17.89 -8.42 19.37
C ALA A 524 -17.67 -8.94 17.94
N VAL A 525 -16.46 -8.75 17.38
CA VAL A 525 -16.10 -9.25 16.04
C VAL A 525 -16.16 -10.78 15.99
N GLY A 526 -15.61 -11.45 17.01
CA GLY A 526 -15.64 -12.91 17.13
C GLY A 526 -17.05 -13.45 17.29
N TYR A 527 -17.90 -12.77 18.08
CA TYR A 527 -19.29 -13.18 18.31
C TYR A 527 -20.15 -13.02 17.05
N ILE A 528 -20.06 -11.89 16.34
CA ILE A 528 -20.73 -11.70 15.04
C ILE A 528 -20.21 -12.71 14.02
N GLY A 529 -18.89 -12.92 13.96
CA GLY A 529 -18.27 -13.94 13.10
C GLY A 529 -18.80 -15.36 13.42
N ARG A 530 -18.99 -15.69 14.69
CA ARG A 530 -19.60 -16.95 15.14
C ARG A 530 -21.06 -17.06 14.70
N ILE A 531 -21.86 -15.99 14.82
CA ILE A 531 -23.25 -16.00 14.36
C ILE A 531 -23.30 -16.23 12.85
N VAL A 532 -22.50 -15.49 12.07
CA VAL A 532 -22.37 -15.69 10.61
C VAL A 532 -22.01 -17.16 10.32
N ALA A 533 -21.00 -17.71 11.01
CA ALA A 533 -20.59 -19.10 10.86
C ALA A 533 -21.70 -20.12 11.19
N LYS A 534 -22.44 -19.90 12.29
CA LYS A 534 -23.56 -20.73 12.75
C LYS A 534 -24.72 -20.72 11.77
N ARG A 535 -25.03 -19.55 11.18
CA ARG A 535 -26.14 -19.38 10.23
C ARG A 535 -25.78 -19.85 8.81
N THR A 536 -24.50 -19.88 8.48
CA THR A 536 -23.98 -20.29 7.17
C THR A 536 -22.97 -21.42 7.29
N ARG A 537 -21.66 -21.12 7.23
CA ARG A 537 -20.53 -22.04 7.40
C ARG A 537 -19.34 -21.26 8.01
N PRO A 538 -18.38 -21.93 8.68
CA PRO A 538 -17.26 -21.27 9.34
C PRO A 538 -16.45 -20.29 8.47
N VAL A 539 -16.26 -20.58 7.18
CA VAL A 539 -15.50 -19.71 6.27
C VAL A 539 -16.07 -18.29 6.16
N TYR A 540 -17.39 -18.14 6.19
CA TYR A 540 -18.05 -16.83 6.07
C TYR A 540 -17.83 -15.99 7.33
N GLY A 541 -17.80 -16.63 8.51
CA GLY A 541 -17.49 -15.97 9.78
C GLY A 541 -16.05 -15.49 9.85
N TRP A 542 -15.10 -16.35 9.47
CA TRP A 542 -13.68 -15.95 9.37
C TRP A 542 -13.46 -14.85 8.34
N PHE A 543 -14.17 -14.88 7.22
CA PHE A 543 -14.08 -13.81 6.21
C PHE A 543 -14.65 -12.48 6.70
N PHE A 544 -15.72 -12.48 7.51
CA PHE A 544 -16.20 -11.27 8.17
C PHE A 544 -15.12 -10.67 9.07
N SER A 545 -14.48 -11.48 9.93
CA SER A 545 -13.40 -10.99 10.80
C SER A 545 -12.20 -10.48 9.98
N LEU A 546 -11.82 -11.18 8.91
CA LEU A 546 -10.79 -10.74 7.97
C LEU A 546 -11.13 -9.37 7.39
N PHE A 547 -12.35 -9.21 6.84
CA PHE A 547 -12.82 -7.96 6.25
C PHE A 547 -12.79 -6.82 7.27
N PHE A 548 -13.27 -7.07 8.49
CA PHE A 548 -13.32 -6.08 9.56
C PHE A 548 -11.93 -5.50 9.83
N PHE A 549 -10.92 -6.33 10.12
CA PHE A 549 -9.59 -5.80 10.44
C PHE A 549 -8.84 -5.20 9.25
N ILE A 550 -9.13 -5.62 8.01
CA ILE A 550 -8.53 -5.02 6.80
C ILE A 550 -8.93 -3.56 6.63
N PHE A 551 -10.19 -3.24 6.88
CA PHE A 551 -10.76 -1.91 6.58
C PHE A 551 -10.98 -1.06 7.85
N LEU A 552 -10.43 -1.46 8.99
CA LEU A 552 -10.66 -0.78 10.26
C LEU A 552 -9.78 0.47 10.36
N GLN A 553 -10.36 1.64 10.04
CA GLN A 553 -9.69 2.91 10.27
C GLN A 553 -9.88 3.34 11.73
N ILE A 554 -8.78 3.65 12.40
CA ILE A 554 -8.77 4.26 13.74
C ILE A 554 -8.71 5.77 13.50
N ASP A 555 -9.81 6.47 13.81
CA ASP A 555 -9.93 7.92 13.59
C ASP A 555 -9.30 8.70 14.76
N ILE A 556 -8.70 9.87 14.48
CA ILE A 556 -8.13 10.82 15.46
C ILE A 556 -9.18 11.65 16.20
N TRP A 557 -10.44 11.50 15.82
CA TRP A 557 -11.55 12.19 16.42
C TRP A 557 -12.36 11.17 17.21
N HIS A 558 -12.48 11.33 18.53
CA HIS A 558 -13.40 10.60 19.44
C HIS A 558 -13.89 9.23 18.91
N SER A 559 -12.96 8.35 18.53
CA SER A 559 -13.32 7.02 18.08
C SER A 559 -13.61 6.20 19.32
N LEU A 560 -14.79 5.57 19.39
CA LEU A 560 -15.09 4.75 20.55
C LEU A 560 -14.20 3.52 20.69
N ILE A 561 -13.53 3.14 19.60
CA ILE A 561 -12.50 2.12 19.66
C ILE A 561 -11.39 2.53 20.62
N THR A 562 -11.09 3.83 20.74
CA THR A 562 -10.06 4.37 21.63
C THR A 562 -10.62 4.95 22.93
N CYS A 563 -11.87 5.44 22.95
CA CYS A 563 -12.40 6.19 24.10
C CYS A 563 -13.14 5.36 25.17
N TYR A 564 -14.12 4.54 24.80
CA TYR A 564 -14.99 3.83 25.76
C TYR A 564 -15.43 2.44 25.27
N PRO A 565 -14.54 1.67 24.64
CA PRO A 565 -14.96 0.50 23.88
C PRO A 565 -15.71 -0.54 24.73
N LEU A 566 -15.49 -0.66 26.04
CA LEU A 566 -16.26 -1.57 26.89
C LEU A 566 -17.77 -1.23 26.87
N ASP A 567 -18.12 0.02 27.16
CA ASP A 567 -19.50 0.52 27.25
C ASP A 567 -20.25 0.32 25.93
N PHE A 568 -19.55 0.56 24.82
CA PHE A 568 -20.20 0.48 23.52
C PHE A 568 -20.26 -0.95 23.00
N MET A 569 -19.20 -1.72 23.23
CA MET A 569 -19.17 -3.11 22.79
C MET A 569 -20.13 -3.97 23.60
N TYR A 570 -20.38 -3.72 24.90
CA TYR A 570 -21.42 -4.47 25.62
C TYR A 570 -22.81 -4.17 25.03
N GLY A 571 -23.15 -2.90 24.78
CA GLY A 571 -24.45 -2.53 24.21
C GLY A 571 -24.67 -3.21 22.85
N LEU A 572 -23.65 -3.20 22.00
CA LEU A 572 -23.64 -3.92 20.72
C LEU A 572 -23.77 -5.44 20.90
N ILE A 573 -23.01 -6.05 21.82
CA ILE A 573 -23.05 -7.49 22.11
C ILE A 573 -24.44 -7.89 22.61
N VAL A 574 -25.03 -7.13 23.52
CA VAL A 574 -26.39 -7.35 24.05
C VAL A 574 -27.42 -7.24 22.93
N MET A 575 -27.34 -6.21 22.09
CA MET A 575 -28.22 -6.07 20.92
C MET A 575 -28.10 -7.29 19.98
N VAL A 576 -26.88 -7.66 19.60
CA VAL A 576 -26.60 -8.77 18.69
C VAL A 576 -27.03 -10.11 19.30
N ALA A 577 -26.84 -10.30 20.61
CA ALA A 577 -27.31 -11.49 21.32
C ALA A 577 -28.84 -11.58 21.32
N GLY A 578 -29.53 -10.46 21.57
CA GLY A 578 -30.99 -10.38 21.46
C GLY A 578 -31.51 -10.75 20.07
N LEU A 579 -30.83 -10.28 19.02
CA LEU A 579 -31.14 -10.62 17.62
C LEU A 579 -30.86 -12.10 17.30
N ASP A 580 -29.76 -12.68 17.76
CA ASP A 580 -29.46 -14.11 17.54
C ASP A 580 -30.48 -15.01 18.25
N LEU A 581 -30.82 -14.68 19.50
CA LEU A 581 -31.84 -15.38 20.30
C LEU A 581 -33.21 -15.31 19.65
N TYR A 582 -33.57 -14.17 19.07
CA TYR A 582 -34.82 -14.02 18.33
C TYR A 582 -34.85 -14.82 17.05
N TRP A 583 -33.75 -14.83 16.30
CA TRP A 583 -33.66 -15.64 15.09
C TRP A 583 -33.76 -17.14 15.46
N GLU A 584 -33.09 -17.59 16.52
CA GLU A 584 -33.30 -18.96 17.04
C GLU A 584 -34.75 -19.21 17.42
N TRP A 585 -35.39 -18.26 18.11
CA TRP A 585 -36.79 -18.39 18.49
C TRP A 585 -37.70 -18.55 17.28
N LEU A 586 -37.52 -17.73 16.24
CA LEU A 586 -38.27 -17.83 14.99
C LEU A 586 -38.10 -19.22 14.36
N LEU A 587 -36.86 -19.75 14.29
CA LEU A 587 -36.58 -21.04 13.68
C LEU A 587 -37.19 -22.23 14.43
N HIS A 588 -37.32 -22.14 15.75
CA HIS A 588 -37.83 -23.19 16.65
C HIS A 588 -39.26 -22.93 17.16
N ARG A 589 -40.00 -22.04 16.49
CA ARG A 589 -41.31 -21.56 16.94
C ARG A 589 -42.29 -22.73 17.08
N GLY A 590 -42.86 -22.90 18.28
CA GLY A 590 -43.78 -24.00 18.62
C GLY A 590 -43.22 -24.99 19.65
N GLU A 591 -41.91 -25.00 19.90
CA GLU A 591 -41.29 -25.83 20.94
C GLU A 591 -41.46 -25.21 22.35
N LYS A 592 -41.89 -25.99 23.36
CA LYS A 592 -42.12 -25.50 24.74
C LYS A 592 -40.89 -24.83 25.36
N LYS A 593 -39.69 -25.35 25.09
CA LYS A 593 -38.41 -24.81 25.61
C LYS A 593 -38.00 -23.48 24.95
N ASN A 594 -38.75 -23.01 23.95
CA ASN A 594 -38.39 -21.84 23.15
C ASN A 594 -38.91 -20.51 23.75
N CYS A 595 -39.83 -20.54 24.72
CA CYS A 595 -40.30 -19.34 25.42
C CYS A 595 -39.17 -18.58 26.13
N PHE A 596 -38.18 -19.29 26.66
CA PHE A 596 -37.03 -18.67 27.31
C PHE A 596 -36.20 -17.80 26.35
N ARG A 597 -36.06 -18.21 25.07
CA ARG A 597 -35.29 -17.45 24.07
C ARG A 597 -35.93 -16.11 23.72
N ILE A 598 -37.26 -16.07 23.60
CA ILE A 598 -37.97 -14.82 23.31
C ILE A 598 -37.96 -13.87 24.51
N ILE A 599 -38.08 -14.40 25.74
CA ILE A 599 -37.95 -13.59 26.97
C ILE A 599 -36.56 -12.96 27.05
N LEU A 600 -35.50 -13.76 26.85
CA LEU A 600 -34.13 -13.25 26.90
C LEU A 600 -33.84 -12.29 25.74
N SER A 601 -34.39 -12.54 24.56
CA SER A 601 -34.29 -11.61 23.43
C SER A 601 -34.95 -10.26 23.72
N VAL A 602 -36.14 -10.26 24.33
CA VAL A 602 -36.84 -9.06 24.78
C VAL A 602 -36.04 -8.30 25.84
N PHE A 603 -35.48 -9.02 26.81
CA PHE A 603 -34.61 -8.45 27.82
C PHE A 603 -33.36 -7.80 27.20
N CYS A 604 -32.67 -8.50 26.30
CA CYS A 604 -31.54 -7.94 25.57
C CYS A 604 -31.92 -6.74 24.70
N TYR A 605 -33.12 -6.76 24.09
CA TYR A 605 -33.61 -5.61 23.34
C TYR A 605 -33.81 -4.39 24.23
N TYR A 606 -34.43 -4.55 25.40
CA TYR A 606 -34.59 -3.50 26.40
C TYR A 606 -33.23 -2.97 26.90
N GLU A 607 -32.35 -3.85 27.36
CA GLU A 607 -31.02 -3.47 27.89
C GLU A 607 -30.15 -2.79 26.82
N SER A 608 -30.24 -3.22 25.55
CA SER A 608 -29.51 -2.54 24.46
C SER A 608 -29.97 -1.10 24.25
N MET A 609 -31.22 -0.75 24.59
CA MET A 609 -31.71 0.63 24.54
C MET A 609 -31.17 1.50 25.66
N GLN A 610 -30.84 0.88 26.80
CA GLN A 610 -30.26 1.59 27.95
C GLN A 610 -28.87 2.12 27.62
N ALA A 611 -28.10 1.34 26.84
CA ALA A 611 -26.78 1.74 26.36
C ALA A 611 -26.88 3.02 25.51
N TYR A 612 -27.44 2.95 24.29
CA TYR A 612 -27.41 4.08 23.35
C TYR A 612 -28.50 4.02 22.28
N GLU A 613 -29.75 4.34 22.65
CA GLU A 613 -30.90 4.58 21.75
C GLU A 613 -30.91 3.80 20.40
N PRO A 614 -30.62 2.48 20.33
CA PRO A 614 -30.60 1.76 19.05
C PRO A 614 -32.02 1.46 18.58
N PHE A 615 -33.04 2.07 19.19
CA PHE A 615 -34.44 1.70 19.12
C PHE A 615 -34.89 1.43 17.68
N LEU A 616 -34.70 2.42 16.80
CA LEU A 616 -35.08 2.30 15.39
C LEU A 616 -34.25 1.24 14.66
N THR A 617 -32.97 1.13 14.99
CA THR A 617 -32.02 0.22 14.34
C THR A 617 -32.33 -1.24 14.67
N ALA A 618 -32.41 -1.56 15.96
CA ALA A 618 -32.70 -2.91 16.42
C ALA A 618 -34.11 -3.33 15.98
N ALA A 619 -35.13 -2.48 16.14
CA ALA A 619 -36.49 -2.75 15.66
C ALA A 619 -36.54 -3.10 14.17
N ALA A 620 -35.81 -2.34 13.34
CA ALA A 620 -35.71 -2.59 11.91
C ALA A 620 -35.08 -3.95 11.59
N VAL A 621 -34.05 -4.37 12.34
CA VAL A 621 -33.46 -5.70 12.16
C VAL A 621 -34.40 -6.81 12.63
N TYR A 622 -35.09 -6.66 13.77
CA TYR A 622 -36.13 -7.60 14.21
C TYR A 622 -37.21 -7.78 13.14
N ALA A 623 -37.69 -6.67 12.55
CA ALA A 623 -38.64 -6.70 11.45
C ALA A 623 -38.09 -7.42 10.21
N LEU A 624 -36.83 -7.17 9.84
CA LEU A 624 -36.17 -7.86 8.71
C LEU A 624 -36.07 -9.37 8.95
N LEU A 625 -35.69 -9.79 10.15
CA LEU A 625 -35.59 -11.21 10.53
C LEU A 625 -36.96 -11.89 10.44
N THR A 626 -38.01 -11.24 10.97
CA THR A 626 -39.40 -11.72 10.88
C THR A 626 -39.88 -11.80 9.43
N PHE A 627 -39.60 -10.79 8.62
CA PHE A 627 -39.92 -10.79 7.20
C PHE A 627 -39.23 -11.95 6.48
N ALA A 628 -37.94 -12.17 6.74
CA ALA A 628 -37.17 -13.26 6.16
C ALA A 628 -37.72 -14.65 6.56
N TYR A 629 -38.18 -14.79 7.80
CA TYR A 629 -38.83 -16.00 8.31
C TYR A 629 -40.19 -16.25 7.64
N ILE A 630 -41.00 -15.21 7.42
CA ILE A 630 -42.38 -15.35 6.92
C ILE A 630 -42.45 -15.44 5.41
N ARG A 631 -41.58 -14.73 4.68
CA ARG A 631 -41.60 -14.65 3.21
C ARG A 631 -41.74 -16.01 2.52
N PRO A 632 -41.04 -17.10 2.90
CA PRO A 632 -41.24 -18.41 2.30
C PRO A 632 -42.65 -18.98 2.47
N ARG A 633 -43.34 -18.65 3.58
CA ARG A 633 -44.68 -19.15 3.96
C ARG A 633 -45.83 -18.38 3.34
N VAL A 634 -45.57 -17.23 2.72
CA VAL A 634 -46.60 -16.41 2.04
C VAL A 634 -47.32 -17.20 0.96
N LYS A 635 -46.59 -18.07 0.25
CA LYS A 635 -47.18 -18.95 -0.76
C LYS A 635 -48.11 -20.02 -0.19
N GLU A 636 -47.88 -20.44 1.06
CA GLU A 636 -48.63 -21.52 1.71
C GLU A 636 -49.87 -21.01 2.45
N LYS A 637 -49.76 -19.86 3.13
CA LYS A 637 -50.82 -19.33 4.02
C LYS A 637 -51.59 -18.14 3.45
N GLY A 638 -51.13 -17.55 2.34
CA GLY A 638 -51.68 -16.30 1.79
C GLY A 638 -51.14 -15.05 2.49
N ILE A 639 -51.27 -13.90 1.82
CA ILE A 639 -50.68 -12.62 2.25
C ILE A 639 -51.26 -12.15 3.58
N ALA A 640 -52.59 -12.13 3.73
CA ALA A 640 -53.24 -11.61 4.95
C ALA A 640 -52.84 -12.39 6.22
N LYS A 641 -52.87 -13.73 6.18
CA LYS A 641 -52.43 -14.56 7.32
C LYS A 641 -50.94 -14.39 7.62
N SER A 642 -50.12 -14.21 6.59
CA SER A 642 -48.68 -13.97 6.74
C SER A 642 -48.37 -12.60 7.35
N LEU A 643 -49.11 -11.56 6.98
CA LEU A 643 -49.02 -10.23 7.61
C LEU A 643 -49.43 -10.28 9.08
N TRP A 644 -50.50 -11.02 9.40
CA TRP A 644 -50.88 -11.20 10.79
C TRP A 644 -49.84 -11.99 11.58
N GLU A 645 -49.25 -13.03 10.98
CA GLU A 645 -48.14 -13.77 11.59
C GLU A 645 -46.91 -12.87 11.81
N PHE A 646 -46.66 -11.92 10.92
CA PHE A 646 -45.58 -10.93 11.02
C PHE A 646 -45.76 -10.04 12.23
N VAL A 647 -46.95 -9.42 12.35
CA VAL A 647 -47.31 -8.60 13.50
C VAL A 647 -47.18 -9.41 14.79
N LYS A 648 -47.78 -10.62 14.82
CA LYS A 648 -47.72 -11.52 15.99
C LYS A 648 -46.30 -11.85 16.46
N CYS A 649 -45.34 -11.99 15.55
CA CYS A 649 -43.95 -12.28 15.94
C CYS A 649 -43.26 -11.09 16.61
N LEU A 650 -43.68 -9.87 16.28
CA LEU A 650 -43.08 -8.63 16.78
C LEU A 650 -43.77 -8.09 18.03
N ILE A 651 -44.96 -8.60 18.40
CA ILE A 651 -45.71 -8.15 19.59
C ILE A 651 -44.83 -8.05 20.85
N PRO A 652 -44.01 -9.06 21.22
CA PRO A 652 -43.20 -8.97 22.44
C PRO A 652 -42.25 -7.77 22.42
N HIS A 653 -41.47 -7.62 21.35
CA HIS A 653 -40.54 -6.49 21.17
C HIS A 653 -41.26 -5.15 21.03
N PHE A 654 -42.44 -5.12 20.39
CA PHE A 654 -43.28 -3.93 20.30
C PHE A 654 -43.79 -3.48 21.68
N ILE A 655 -44.29 -4.41 22.50
CA ILE A 655 -44.71 -4.13 23.87
C ILE A 655 -43.52 -3.60 24.67
N THR A 656 -42.34 -4.24 24.58
CA THR A 656 -41.12 -3.77 25.26
C THR A 656 -40.71 -2.37 24.80
N ALA A 657 -40.81 -2.08 23.51
CA ALA A 657 -40.57 -0.76 22.95
C ALA A 657 -41.54 0.30 23.52
N VAL A 658 -42.83 -0.03 23.64
CA VAL A 658 -43.85 0.85 24.24
C VAL A 658 -43.58 1.04 25.74
N ILE A 659 -43.24 -0.02 26.47
CA ILE A 659 -42.88 0.05 27.89
C ILE A 659 -41.65 0.93 28.08
N PHE A 660 -40.59 0.71 27.29
CA PHE A 660 -39.38 1.52 27.33
C PHE A 660 -39.70 3.00 27.08
N TYR A 661 -40.48 3.31 26.04
CA TYR A 661 -40.89 4.69 25.76
C TYR A 661 -41.75 5.29 26.88
N GLY A 662 -42.65 4.50 27.48
CA GLY A 662 -43.43 4.90 28.64
C GLY A 662 -42.56 5.23 29.85
N ILE A 663 -41.61 4.35 30.19
CA ILE A 663 -40.61 4.58 31.26
C ILE A 663 -39.80 5.84 30.94
N LEU A 664 -39.31 5.98 29.71
CA LEU A 664 -38.55 7.15 29.27
C LEU A 664 -39.32 8.44 29.52
N LYS A 665 -40.61 8.48 29.18
CA LYS A 665 -41.46 9.66 29.39
C LYS A 665 -41.81 9.90 30.86
N ILE A 666 -42.05 8.84 31.63
CA ILE A 666 -42.35 8.96 33.07
C ILE A 666 -41.12 9.49 33.82
N VAL A 667 -39.94 8.91 33.58
CA VAL A 667 -38.71 9.30 34.28
C VAL A 667 -38.24 10.68 33.82
N ALA A 668 -38.35 11.02 32.53
CA ALA A 668 -38.03 12.36 32.03
C ALA A 668 -38.95 13.47 32.62
N ALA A 669 -40.15 13.11 33.07
CA ALA A 669 -41.07 14.03 33.76
C ALA A 669 -40.88 14.02 35.29
N HIS A 670 -40.01 13.17 35.83
CA HIS A 670 -39.84 13.01 37.27
C HIS A 670 -38.93 14.12 37.84
N PRO A 671 -39.27 14.74 38.99
CA PRO A 671 -38.48 15.81 39.60
C PRO A 671 -37.05 15.46 40.03
N ILE A 672 -36.66 14.19 39.96
CA ILE A 672 -35.30 13.72 40.31
C ILE A 672 -34.33 13.94 39.14
N VAL A 673 -34.84 14.19 37.93
CA VAL A 673 -34.04 14.51 36.76
C VAL A 673 -33.81 16.03 36.74
N ASP A 674 -32.82 16.51 37.48
CA ASP A 674 -32.54 17.95 37.68
C ASP A 674 -32.16 18.70 36.39
N ILE A 675 -31.70 17.98 35.35
CA ILE A 675 -31.41 18.57 34.03
C ILE A 675 -31.78 17.54 32.94
N PRO A 676 -32.91 17.70 32.23
CA PRO A 676 -33.11 16.94 31.00
C PRO A 676 -31.99 17.33 30.04
N VAL A 677 -31.25 16.34 29.53
CA VAL A 677 -30.22 16.58 28.51
C VAL A 677 -30.90 17.27 27.32
N THR A 678 -30.71 18.58 27.20
CA THR A 678 -31.43 19.51 26.32
C THR A 678 -31.27 19.22 24.82
N SER A 679 -30.39 18.28 24.45
CA SER A 679 -29.86 18.15 23.10
C SER A 679 -30.69 17.33 22.10
N ILE A 680 -31.78 16.67 22.51
CA ILE A 680 -32.53 15.74 21.63
C ILE A 680 -33.78 16.40 21.01
N GLU A 681 -34.33 17.44 21.63
CA GLU A 681 -35.62 18.01 21.20
C GLU A 681 -35.49 18.99 20.03
N GLU A 682 -34.34 19.65 19.91
CA GLU A 682 -34.08 20.59 18.81
C GLU A 682 -33.77 19.86 17.51
N ARG A 683 -34.71 19.97 16.55
CA ARG A 683 -34.50 19.45 15.19
C ARG A 683 -33.51 20.35 14.46
N GLY A 684 -32.45 19.74 13.93
CA GLY A 684 -31.52 20.43 13.05
C GLY A 684 -32.06 20.63 11.63
N THR A 685 -31.20 21.11 10.74
CA THR A 685 -31.53 21.29 9.32
C THR A 685 -31.38 20.00 8.52
N PHE A 686 -32.05 19.86 7.38
CA PHE A 686 -31.86 18.69 6.50
C PHE A 686 -30.43 18.60 5.94
N THR A 687 -29.82 19.74 5.61
CA THR A 687 -28.44 19.80 5.14
C THR A 687 -27.45 19.37 6.22
N GLY A 688 -27.63 19.86 7.45
CA GLY A 688 -26.86 19.42 8.60
C GLY A 688 -27.05 17.92 8.86
N PHE A 689 -28.28 17.41 8.73
CA PHE A 689 -28.57 15.98 8.82
C PHE A 689 -27.77 15.17 7.81
N LEU A 690 -27.77 15.53 6.52
CA LEU A 690 -27.01 14.78 5.51
C LEU A 690 -25.50 14.80 5.77
N LYS A 691 -24.96 15.95 6.22
CA LYS A 691 -23.55 16.08 6.59
C LYS A 691 -23.21 15.20 7.80
N ALA A 692 -23.96 15.34 8.90
CA ALA A 692 -23.79 14.56 10.12
C ALA A 692 -23.98 13.06 9.88
N TYR A 693 -25.02 12.68 9.14
CA TYR A 693 -25.28 11.29 8.75
C TYR A 693 -24.12 10.68 7.97
N LYS A 694 -23.61 11.39 6.95
CA LYS A 694 -22.47 10.93 6.16
C LYS A 694 -21.23 10.74 7.05
N VAL A 695 -21.00 11.69 7.96
CA VAL A 695 -19.88 11.64 8.90
C VAL A 695 -20.03 10.45 9.83
N TYR A 696 -21.15 10.33 10.51
CA TYR A 696 -21.41 9.28 11.48
C TYR A 696 -21.47 7.90 10.83
N SER A 697 -22.12 7.71 9.69
CA SER A 697 -22.27 6.38 9.08
C SER A 697 -20.99 5.86 8.43
N PHE A 698 -20.11 6.72 7.91
CA PHE A 698 -18.98 6.31 7.05
C PHE A 698 -17.58 6.75 7.53
N SER A 699 -17.42 7.41 8.68
CA SER A 699 -16.12 7.94 9.17
C SER A 699 -15.00 6.91 9.26
N MET A 700 -15.33 5.67 9.63
CA MET A 700 -14.33 4.64 9.92
C MET A 700 -13.91 3.79 8.71
N PHE A 701 -14.34 4.16 7.49
CA PHE A 701 -13.80 3.55 6.28
C PHE A 701 -12.58 4.33 5.76
N PRO A 702 -11.51 3.62 5.31
CA PRO A 702 -10.22 4.19 4.92
C PRO A 702 -10.28 5.28 3.84
N MET A 703 -11.38 5.38 3.10
CA MET A 703 -11.50 6.30 1.97
C MET A 703 -11.88 7.74 2.34
N ARG A 704 -12.49 7.98 3.52
CA ARG A 704 -12.91 9.35 3.90
C ARG A 704 -11.71 10.25 4.17
N SER A 705 -10.70 9.68 4.82
CA SER A 705 -9.56 10.43 5.35
C SER A 705 -8.41 10.57 4.36
N LEU A 706 -8.58 10.07 3.12
CA LEU A 706 -7.62 10.26 2.03
C LEU A 706 -7.39 11.75 1.73
N ARG A 707 -8.34 12.63 2.08
CA ARG A 707 -8.16 14.09 2.00
C ARG A 707 -7.10 14.65 2.95
N PHE A 708 -6.83 13.97 4.07
CA PHE A 708 -5.81 14.38 5.05
C PHE A 708 -4.43 13.86 4.67
N VAL A 709 -4.37 12.82 3.83
CA VAL A 709 -3.14 12.26 3.28
C VAL A 709 -2.72 13.08 2.05
N GLY A 710 -2.45 14.38 2.23
CA GLY A 710 -1.90 15.31 1.24
C GLY A 710 -2.16 14.99 -0.24
N LYS A 711 -1.10 14.98 -1.05
CA LYS A 711 -1.16 14.52 -2.45
C LYS A 711 -1.26 13.00 -2.46
N TRP A 712 -2.25 12.42 -3.15
CA TRP A 712 -2.43 10.97 -3.41
C TRP A 712 -1.15 10.21 -3.81
N TYR A 713 -0.15 10.92 -4.29
CA TYR A 713 1.17 10.42 -4.61
C TYR A 713 2.01 9.99 -3.38
N SER A 714 1.99 10.73 -2.26
CA SER A 714 2.74 10.35 -1.03
C SER A 714 2.22 9.05 -0.39
N PHE A 715 1.01 8.64 -0.76
CA PHE A 715 0.30 7.48 -0.25
C PHE A 715 0.74 6.15 -0.89
N PHE A 716 0.92 6.12 -2.22
CA PHE A 716 1.47 4.95 -2.90
C PHE A 716 3.01 4.94 -2.90
N TRP A 717 3.62 6.13 -2.81
CA TRP A 717 5.02 6.33 -3.20
C TRP A 717 5.81 7.22 -2.25
N GLY A 718 5.28 7.56 -1.07
CA GLY A 718 6.03 8.29 -0.05
C GLY A 718 7.27 7.50 0.41
N GLU A 719 8.30 8.22 0.86
CA GLU A 719 9.56 7.63 1.35
C GLU A 719 9.35 6.62 2.50
N ARG A 720 8.19 6.67 3.14
CA ARG A 720 7.75 5.78 4.22
C ARG A 720 6.96 4.59 3.69
N PHE A 721 7.52 3.82 2.75
CA PHE A 721 7.00 2.48 2.43
C PHE A 721 7.16 1.61 3.68
N SER A 722 6.16 1.62 4.56
CA SER A 722 6.23 0.94 5.84
C SER A 722 6.26 -0.57 5.60
N LYS A 723 7.33 -1.24 6.06
CA LYS A 723 7.44 -2.70 6.04
C LYS A 723 6.19 -3.37 6.62
N HIS A 724 5.57 -2.74 7.62
CA HIS A 724 4.34 -3.18 8.24
C HIS A 724 3.14 -3.07 7.30
N ALA A 725 2.97 -1.94 6.59
CA ALA A 725 1.86 -1.76 5.65
C ALA A 725 1.95 -2.78 4.49
N PHE A 726 3.15 -3.06 3.99
CA PHE A 726 3.35 -4.08 2.97
C PHE A 726 3.07 -5.50 3.50
N LEU A 727 3.50 -5.81 4.72
CA LEU A 727 3.18 -7.10 5.35
C LEU A 727 1.65 -7.29 5.46
N LEU A 728 0.91 -6.25 5.83
CA LEU A 728 -0.56 -6.30 5.92
C LEU A 728 -1.21 -6.48 4.56
N LEU A 729 -0.69 -5.82 3.51
CA LEU A 729 -1.12 -6.07 2.14
C LEU A 729 -1.01 -7.55 1.79
N MET A 730 0.14 -8.17 2.11
CA MET A 730 0.38 -9.59 1.82
C MET A 730 -0.53 -10.51 2.65
N ILE A 731 -0.74 -10.21 3.94
CA ILE A 731 -1.64 -10.98 4.82
C ILE A 731 -3.09 -10.88 4.32
N ALA A 732 -3.55 -9.68 3.98
CA ALA A 732 -4.89 -9.43 3.45
C ALA A 732 -5.10 -10.09 2.08
N PHE A 733 -4.12 -10.00 1.18
CA PHE A 733 -4.13 -10.67 -0.12
C PHE A 733 -4.26 -12.19 0.05
N ALA A 734 -3.38 -12.79 0.86
CA ALA A 734 -3.39 -14.23 1.11
C ALA A 734 -4.70 -14.69 1.78
N GLY A 735 -5.19 -13.93 2.77
CA GLY A 735 -6.44 -14.21 3.47
C GLY A 735 -7.64 -14.17 2.52
N THR A 736 -7.72 -13.18 1.63
CA THR A 736 -8.81 -13.05 0.65
C THR A 736 -8.75 -14.13 -0.43
N VAL A 737 -7.56 -14.52 -0.89
CA VAL A 737 -7.41 -15.68 -1.80
C VAL A 737 -7.90 -16.96 -1.12
N ALA A 738 -7.49 -17.19 0.13
CA ALA A 738 -7.90 -18.38 0.90
C ALA A 738 -9.41 -18.43 1.15
N ALA A 739 -10.00 -17.31 1.59
CA ALA A 739 -11.44 -17.19 1.77
C ALA A 739 -12.22 -17.38 0.45
N GLY A 740 -11.78 -16.73 -0.62
CA GLY A 740 -12.38 -16.85 -1.94
C GLY A 740 -12.37 -18.29 -2.46
N ALA A 741 -11.23 -18.98 -2.33
CA ALA A 741 -11.09 -20.38 -2.71
C ALA A 741 -12.02 -21.31 -1.90
N LEU A 742 -12.06 -21.14 -0.57
CA LEU A 742 -12.93 -21.91 0.31
C LEU A 742 -14.42 -21.67 0.04
N ILE A 743 -14.84 -20.41 -0.09
CA ILE A 743 -16.25 -20.06 -0.35
C ILE A 743 -16.71 -20.68 -1.68
N ILE A 744 -15.89 -20.57 -2.74
CA ILE A 744 -16.19 -21.17 -4.04
C ILE A 744 -16.23 -22.70 -3.97
N SER A 745 -15.24 -23.32 -3.30
CA SER A 745 -15.19 -24.77 -3.09
C SER A 745 -16.46 -25.27 -2.39
N LYS A 746 -16.82 -24.62 -1.28
CA LYS A 746 -17.99 -24.92 -0.46
C LYS A 746 -19.29 -24.69 -1.22
N ALA A 747 -19.42 -23.59 -1.96
CA ALA A 747 -20.60 -23.29 -2.76
C ALA A 747 -20.79 -24.25 -3.95
N LYS A 748 -19.69 -24.75 -4.53
CA LYS A 748 -19.76 -25.74 -5.61
C LYS A 748 -20.26 -27.10 -5.11
N ALA A 749 -19.96 -27.45 -3.86
CA ALA A 749 -20.42 -28.69 -3.23
C ALA A 749 -21.88 -28.64 -2.73
N MET A 750 -22.51 -27.45 -2.70
CA MET A 750 -23.91 -27.30 -2.27
C MET A 750 -24.88 -27.77 -3.35
N ASP A 751 -25.91 -28.49 -2.93
CA ASP A 751 -27.10 -28.70 -3.75
C ASP A 751 -27.88 -27.37 -3.95
N ASP A 752 -28.90 -27.39 -4.80
CA ASP A 752 -29.68 -26.18 -5.12
C ASP A 752 -30.49 -25.64 -3.93
N ALA A 753 -30.96 -26.51 -3.04
CA ALA A 753 -31.73 -26.11 -1.86
C ALA A 753 -30.81 -25.42 -0.84
N GLU A 754 -29.66 -26.01 -0.55
CA GLU A 754 -28.63 -25.49 0.33
C GLU A 754 -28.04 -24.19 -0.22
N ALA A 755 -27.76 -24.11 -1.53
CA ALA A 755 -27.29 -22.89 -2.15
C ALA A 755 -28.34 -21.77 -2.07
N ARG A 756 -29.63 -22.07 -2.28
CA ARG A 756 -30.72 -21.09 -2.09
C ARG A 756 -30.83 -20.63 -0.64
N LYS A 757 -30.76 -21.55 0.33
CA LYS A 757 -30.76 -21.24 1.76
C LYS A 757 -29.58 -20.34 2.13
N THR A 758 -28.37 -20.71 1.73
CA THR A 758 -27.15 -19.94 1.99
C THR A 758 -27.24 -18.53 1.41
N LYS A 759 -27.66 -18.37 0.14
CA LYS A 759 -27.84 -17.05 -0.47
C LYS A 759 -28.86 -16.19 0.27
N ARG A 760 -29.98 -16.77 0.69
CA ARG A 760 -30.99 -16.06 1.50
C ARG A 760 -30.42 -15.64 2.84
N THR A 761 -29.73 -16.53 3.55
CA THR A 761 -29.11 -16.20 4.84
C THR A 761 -28.06 -15.09 4.71
N LEU A 762 -27.17 -15.16 3.70
CA LEU A 762 -26.19 -14.11 3.42
C LEU A 762 -26.88 -12.77 3.13
N ALA A 763 -27.98 -12.78 2.36
CA ALA A 763 -28.75 -11.57 2.07
C ALA A 763 -29.43 -11.00 3.32
N VAL A 764 -29.92 -11.85 4.23
CA VAL A 764 -30.54 -11.42 5.50
C VAL A 764 -29.49 -10.84 6.45
N LEU A 765 -28.34 -11.50 6.60
CA LEU A 765 -27.21 -10.99 7.39
C LEU A 765 -26.69 -9.68 6.82
N GLY A 766 -26.48 -9.62 5.51
CA GLY A 766 -26.06 -8.39 4.83
C GLY A 766 -27.09 -7.28 4.99
N GLY A 767 -28.38 -7.58 4.78
CA GLY A 767 -29.47 -6.62 5.03
C GLY A 767 -29.51 -6.13 6.47
N SER A 768 -29.27 -7.01 7.45
CA SER A 768 -29.19 -6.63 8.86
C SER A 768 -28.02 -5.67 9.11
N GLY A 769 -26.85 -5.97 8.53
CA GLY A 769 -25.69 -5.08 8.55
C GLY A 769 -25.99 -3.72 7.92
N PHE A 770 -26.70 -3.69 6.78
CA PHE A 770 -27.12 -2.45 6.12
C PHE A 770 -28.06 -1.62 7.00
N MET A 771 -29.05 -2.25 7.65
CA MET A 771 -29.94 -1.55 8.58
C MET A 771 -29.13 -0.96 9.75
N ILE A 772 -28.16 -1.70 10.30
CA ILE A 772 -27.29 -1.20 11.38
C ILE A 772 -26.42 -0.03 10.89
N GLY A 773 -25.76 -0.18 9.75
CA GLY A 773 -24.90 0.84 9.14
C GLY A 773 -25.65 2.14 8.83
N THR A 774 -26.92 2.02 8.43
CA THR A 774 -27.76 3.14 8.00
C THR A 774 -28.50 3.76 9.18
N PHE A 775 -29.33 3.00 9.88
CA PHE A 775 -30.29 3.57 10.84
C PHE A 775 -29.67 4.00 12.17
N TYR A 776 -28.49 3.48 12.54
CA TYR A 776 -27.89 3.80 13.84
C TYR A 776 -27.44 5.27 13.93
N ALA A 777 -26.92 5.83 12.84
CA ALA A 777 -26.53 7.24 12.77
C ALA A 777 -27.73 8.20 12.66
N MET A 778 -28.91 7.70 12.30
CA MET A 778 -30.03 8.55 11.90
C MET A 778 -30.59 9.43 13.04
N PRO A 779 -30.87 8.92 14.26
CA PRO A 779 -31.35 9.76 15.35
C PRO A 779 -30.37 10.89 15.71
N HIS A 780 -29.09 10.56 15.82
CA HIS A 780 -28.01 11.50 16.14
C HIS A 780 -27.79 12.53 15.02
N ALA A 781 -28.04 12.18 13.77
CA ALA A 781 -27.93 13.15 12.67
C ALA A 781 -29.11 14.13 12.64
N MET A 782 -30.26 13.82 13.25
CA MET A 782 -31.48 14.65 13.19
C MET A 782 -31.48 15.82 14.18
N THR A 783 -30.66 15.75 15.21
CA THR A 783 -30.56 16.72 16.32
C THR A 783 -29.59 17.86 16.00
N SER A 784 -29.96 19.10 16.30
CA SER A 784 -29.18 20.32 16.01
C SER A 784 -27.76 20.28 16.58
N ASN A 785 -27.59 19.88 17.84
CA ASN A 785 -26.29 19.86 18.52
C ASN A 785 -25.26 18.96 17.82
N TYR A 786 -25.68 17.75 17.45
CA TYR A 786 -24.81 16.82 16.73
C TYR A 786 -24.53 17.26 15.30
N GLN A 787 -25.42 18.06 14.69
CA GLN A 787 -25.11 18.70 13.41
C GLN A 787 -24.04 19.77 13.61
N TYR A 788 -24.22 20.67 14.58
CA TYR A 788 -23.25 21.72 14.95
C TYR A 788 -21.86 21.14 15.22
N TRP A 789 -21.77 20.04 15.96
CA TRP A 789 -20.50 19.35 16.21
C TRP A 789 -19.78 18.91 14.93
N VAL A 790 -20.53 18.45 13.93
CA VAL A 790 -19.96 18.00 12.65
C VAL A 790 -19.67 19.17 11.72
N THR A 791 -20.57 20.16 11.67
CA THR A 791 -20.49 21.27 10.71
C THR A 791 -19.51 22.33 11.17
N ASP A 792 -19.57 22.73 12.43
CA ASP A 792 -18.90 23.92 12.96
C ASP A 792 -17.69 23.54 13.81
N LEU A 793 -17.76 22.44 14.58
CA LEU A 793 -16.62 21.93 15.36
C LEU A 793 -15.78 20.89 14.59
N HIS A 794 -16.17 20.54 13.36
CA HIS A 794 -15.48 19.59 12.49
C HIS A 794 -15.18 18.20 13.09
N THR A 795 -15.96 17.77 14.08
CA THR A 795 -15.78 16.47 14.75
C THR A 795 -16.20 15.33 13.81
N SER A 796 -15.30 14.34 13.61
CA SER A 796 -15.50 13.27 12.62
C SER A 796 -15.88 11.92 13.19
N GLY A 797 -15.53 11.66 14.45
CA GLY A 797 -15.72 10.38 15.11
C GLY A 797 -16.58 10.57 16.34
N TYR A 798 -17.67 9.82 16.37
CA TYR A 798 -18.58 9.77 17.50
C TYR A 798 -19.22 8.39 17.58
N VAL A 799 -20.01 8.16 18.63
CA VAL A 799 -20.62 6.88 18.97
C VAL A 799 -21.19 6.10 17.79
N PRO A 800 -22.03 6.71 16.93
CA PRO A 800 -22.70 5.97 15.86
C PRO A 800 -21.72 5.40 14.85
N SER A 801 -20.55 5.99 14.69
CA SER A 801 -19.55 5.57 13.71
C SER A 801 -19.01 4.17 13.92
N THR A 802 -18.75 3.80 15.16
CA THR A 802 -18.21 2.46 15.45
C THR A 802 -19.26 1.39 15.18
N ILE A 803 -20.49 1.60 15.62
CA ILE A 803 -21.58 0.63 15.41
C ILE A 803 -21.99 0.58 13.93
N CYS A 804 -22.06 1.73 13.25
CA CYS A 804 -22.28 1.79 11.82
C CYS A 804 -21.19 1.02 11.05
N TYR A 805 -19.93 1.12 11.49
CA TYR A 805 -18.83 0.37 10.89
C TYR A 805 -19.03 -1.14 10.99
N PHE A 806 -19.43 -1.69 12.15
CA PHE A 806 -19.81 -3.10 12.28
C PHE A 806 -20.92 -3.49 11.30
N GLY A 807 -21.95 -2.64 11.17
CA GLY A 807 -23.04 -2.84 10.23
C GLY A 807 -22.56 -2.90 8.77
N TRP A 808 -21.78 -1.91 8.35
CA TRP A 808 -21.22 -1.85 6.99
C TRP A 808 -20.23 -2.97 6.70
N ALA A 809 -19.35 -3.34 7.64
CA ALA A 809 -18.46 -4.49 7.51
C ALA A 809 -19.27 -5.78 7.31
N LEU A 810 -20.36 -5.96 8.05
CA LEU A 810 -21.27 -7.10 7.86
C LEU A 810 -21.95 -7.05 6.48
N PHE A 811 -22.49 -5.90 6.08
CA PHE A 811 -23.13 -5.74 4.76
C PHE A 811 -22.18 -6.07 3.59
N LEU A 812 -21.01 -5.43 3.57
CA LEU A 812 -20.05 -5.54 2.48
C LEU A 812 -19.42 -6.94 2.41
N SER A 813 -19.03 -7.51 3.56
CA SER A 813 -18.48 -8.86 3.60
C SER A 813 -19.50 -9.91 3.14
N MET A 814 -20.78 -9.79 3.54
CA MET A 814 -21.84 -10.68 3.09
C MET A 814 -22.17 -10.48 1.61
N GLY A 815 -22.10 -9.25 1.10
CA GLY A 815 -22.23 -8.95 -0.32
C GLY A 815 -21.16 -9.62 -1.18
N VAL A 816 -19.89 -9.56 -0.75
CA VAL A 816 -18.78 -10.27 -1.42
C VAL A 816 -18.96 -11.79 -1.34
N CYS A 817 -19.36 -12.32 -0.19
CA CYS A 817 -19.67 -13.75 -0.04
C CYS A 817 -20.79 -14.19 -0.97
N LEU A 818 -21.88 -13.41 -1.08
CA LEU A 818 -23.00 -13.68 -1.96
C LEU A 818 -22.56 -13.68 -3.43
N PHE A 819 -21.76 -12.68 -3.83
CA PHE A 819 -21.16 -12.62 -5.17
C PHE A 819 -20.32 -13.88 -5.48
N LEU A 820 -19.44 -14.28 -4.55
CA LEU A 820 -18.61 -15.49 -4.70
C LEU A 820 -19.44 -16.77 -4.83
N VAL A 821 -20.54 -16.89 -4.07
CA VAL A 821 -21.49 -18.01 -4.18
C VAL A 821 -22.18 -18.01 -5.55
N LEU A 822 -22.57 -16.85 -6.09
CA LEU A 822 -23.21 -16.73 -7.40
C LEU A 822 -22.28 -17.14 -8.55
N ILE A 823 -20.98 -16.82 -8.45
CA ILE A 823 -20.00 -17.17 -9.50
C ILE A 823 -19.39 -18.56 -9.33
N ALA A 824 -19.64 -19.26 -8.21
CA ALA A 824 -18.99 -20.55 -7.90
C ALA A 824 -19.22 -21.62 -8.98
N ARG A 825 -20.37 -21.58 -9.66
CA ARG A 825 -20.74 -22.49 -10.76
C ARG A 825 -20.32 -21.99 -12.16
N LYS A 826 -19.71 -20.81 -12.27
CA LYS A 826 -19.20 -20.26 -13.54
C LYS A 826 -17.83 -20.88 -13.90
N GLY A 827 -17.34 -20.54 -15.09
CA GLY A 827 -16.05 -21.03 -15.62
C GLY A 827 -14.86 -20.71 -14.70
N ASN A 828 -13.83 -21.55 -14.73
CA ASN A 828 -12.65 -21.41 -13.85
C ASN A 828 -11.94 -20.07 -14.01
N LEU A 829 -11.88 -19.53 -15.23
CA LEU A 829 -11.26 -18.24 -15.51
C LEU A 829 -11.95 -17.11 -14.72
N ILE A 830 -13.29 -17.02 -14.81
CA ILE A 830 -14.08 -16.00 -14.10
C ILE A 830 -13.79 -16.06 -12.60
N LYS A 831 -13.79 -17.27 -12.02
CA LYS A 831 -13.54 -17.47 -10.59
C LYS A 831 -12.15 -17.01 -10.17
N ILE A 832 -11.12 -17.39 -10.93
CA ILE A 832 -9.73 -17.00 -10.63
C ILE A 832 -9.57 -15.48 -10.76
N CYS A 833 -10.08 -14.89 -11.84
CA CYS A 833 -10.02 -13.44 -12.05
C CYS A 833 -10.76 -12.68 -10.94
N SER A 834 -11.96 -13.11 -10.55
CA SER A 834 -12.73 -12.47 -9.48
C SER A 834 -12.04 -12.57 -8.11
N VAL A 835 -11.53 -13.75 -7.74
CA VAL A 835 -10.80 -13.90 -6.46
C VAL A 835 -9.51 -13.10 -6.46
N THR A 836 -8.78 -13.08 -7.58
CA THR A 836 -7.54 -12.30 -7.70
C THR A 836 -7.83 -10.80 -7.63
N ALA A 837 -8.86 -10.31 -8.32
CA ALA A 837 -9.26 -8.91 -8.28
C ALA A 837 -9.68 -8.48 -6.86
N LEU A 838 -10.46 -9.31 -6.16
CA LEU A 838 -10.82 -9.06 -4.76
C LEU A 838 -9.59 -9.08 -3.84
N ALA A 839 -8.67 -10.01 -4.04
CA ALA A 839 -7.44 -10.08 -3.24
C ALA A 839 -6.55 -8.87 -3.44
N VAL A 840 -6.40 -8.37 -4.68
CA VAL A 840 -5.70 -7.11 -4.97
C VAL A 840 -6.41 -5.94 -4.30
N LEU A 841 -7.73 -5.83 -4.47
CA LEU A 841 -8.52 -4.74 -3.87
C LEU A 841 -8.39 -4.71 -2.34
N PHE A 842 -8.47 -5.87 -1.68
CA PHE A 842 -8.40 -5.99 -0.23
C PHE A 842 -6.97 -5.82 0.29
N GLY A 843 -5.97 -6.32 -0.45
CA GLY A 843 -4.56 -6.08 -0.15
C GLY A 843 -4.22 -4.59 -0.21
N LEU A 844 -4.66 -3.90 -1.26
CA LEU A 844 -4.55 -2.44 -1.35
C LEU A 844 -5.33 -1.77 -0.23
N GLY A 845 -6.57 -2.18 0.03
CA GLY A 845 -7.39 -1.68 1.15
C GLY A 845 -6.68 -1.75 2.50
N ALA A 846 -6.06 -2.89 2.84
CA ALA A 846 -5.28 -3.05 4.08
C ALA A 846 -4.08 -2.11 4.14
N TYR A 847 -3.37 -1.95 3.02
CA TYR A 847 -2.24 -1.02 2.91
C TYR A 847 -2.70 0.42 3.15
N LEU A 848 -3.80 0.82 2.49
CA LEU A 848 -4.42 2.14 2.65
C LEU A 848 -4.80 2.40 4.10
N THR A 849 -5.55 1.49 4.72
CA THR A 849 -5.96 1.58 6.12
C THR A 849 -4.75 1.72 7.04
N SER A 850 -3.70 0.92 6.84
CA SER A 850 -2.50 0.94 7.67
C SER A 850 -1.75 2.26 7.58
N ILE A 851 -1.65 2.86 6.39
CA ILE A 851 -0.99 4.16 6.22
C ILE A 851 -1.81 5.26 6.88
N THR A 852 -3.12 5.29 6.62
CA THR A 852 -4.02 6.28 7.21
C THR A 852 -3.98 6.21 8.74
N ASN A 853 -4.05 5.00 9.31
CA ASN A 853 -3.90 4.82 10.76
C ASN A 853 -2.53 5.27 11.26
N GLY A 854 -1.45 4.95 10.53
CA GLY A 854 -0.09 5.38 10.89
C GLY A 854 0.08 6.90 10.88
N PHE A 855 -0.54 7.61 9.93
CA PHE A 855 -0.58 9.07 9.90
C PHE A 855 -1.35 9.63 11.08
N PHE A 856 -2.50 9.06 11.39
CA PHE A 856 -3.32 9.43 12.53
C PHE A 856 -2.65 9.23 13.88
N LYS A 857 -1.82 8.20 14.01
CA LYS A 857 -0.96 8.00 15.18
C LYS A 857 0.04 9.15 15.38
N GLN A 858 0.40 9.88 14.33
CA GLN A 858 1.44 10.92 14.41
C GLN A 858 0.89 12.35 14.51
N LEU A 859 -0.43 12.54 14.43
CA LEU A 859 -0.98 13.89 14.51
C LEU A 859 -1.02 14.38 15.97
N PRO A 860 -0.55 15.61 16.26
CA PRO A 860 -0.81 16.28 17.53
C PRO A 860 -2.28 16.70 17.55
N ALA A 861 -3.12 15.81 18.08
CA ALA A 861 -4.56 16.00 18.20
C ALA A 861 -5.00 15.78 19.65
N SER A 862 -6.22 16.19 19.98
CA SER A 862 -6.83 15.99 21.31
C SER A 862 -7.16 14.52 21.62
N THR A 863 -6.97 13.62 20.65
CA THR A 863 -6.98 12.17 20.87
C THR A 863 -5.88 11.47 20.05
N GLY A 864 -5.42 10.31 20.50
CA GLY A 864 -4.40 9.51 19.83
C GLY A 864 -3.24 9.14 20.75
N THR A 865 -2.13 8.70 20.17
CA THR A 865 -0.92 8.35 20.95
C THR A 865 -0.27 9.56 21.60
N TRP A 866 -0.35 10.72 20.98
CA TRP A 866 0.19 11.95 21.55
C TRP A 866 -0.48 12.27 22.89
N THR A 867 -1.82 12.36 22.91
CA THR A 867 -2.61 12.57 24.13
C THR A 867 -2.40 11.44 25.15
N SER A 868 -2.36 10.19 24.68
CA SER A 868 -2.08 9.01 25.50
C SER A 868 -0.75 9.12 26.23
N HIS A 869 0.35 9.42 25.52
CA HIS A 869 1.67 9.55 26.14
C HIS A 869 1.73 10.74 27.07
N LYS A 870 1.12 11.85 26.70
CA LYS A 870 1.05 13.04 27.54
C LYS A 870 0.34 12.78 28.87
N GLY A 871 -0.86 12.23 28.83
CA GLY A 871 -1.61 11.86 30.04
C GLY A 871 -0.90 10.78 30.87
N GLN A 872 -0.24 9.81 30.22
CA GLN A 872 0.56 8.81 30.92
C GLN A 872 1.83 9.39 31.55
N THR A 873 2.43 10.42 30.96
CA THR A 873 3.61 11.10 31.50
C THR A 873 3.23 11.91 32.73
N PHE A 874 2.11 12.64 32.68
CA PHE A 874 1.57 13.33 33.83
C PHE A 874 1.20 12.38 34.97
N TYR A 875 0.54 11.27 34.67
CA TYR A 875 0.27 10.24 35.69
C TYR A 875 1.56 9.63 36.26
N ALA A 876 2.55 9.37 35.42
CA ALA A 876 3.85 8.90 35.85
C ALA A 876 4.56 9.91 36.76
N LEU A 877 4.37 11.22 36.54
CA LEU A 877 4.85 12.26 37.44
C LEU A 877 4.20 12.09 38.82
N VAL A 878 2.88 12.25 38.91
CA VAL A 878 2.16 12.31 40.19
C VAL A 878 2.13 11.00 40.98
N THR A 879 2.46 9.86 40.34
CA THR A 879 2.57 8.56 41.04
C THR A 879 4.00 8.16 41.36
N ASP A 880 4.98 8.95 40.94
CA ASP A 880 6.36 8.66 41.24
C ASP A 880 6.68 8.88 42.73
N LYS A 881 7.39 7.94 43.33
CA LYS A 881 7.67 7.94 44.78
C LYS A 881 8.57 9.08 45.24
N ASN A 882 9.37 9.66 44.35
CA ASN A 882 10.24 10.78 44.68
C ASN A 882 9.48 12.11 44.68
N MET A 883 8.26 12.18 44.12
CA MET A 883 7.47 13.42 44.16
C MET A 883 7.21 13.89 45.58
N ALA A 884 6.94 12.96 46.51
CA ALA A 884 6.76 13.29 47.92
C ALA A 884 8.03 13.87 48.60
N SER A 885 9.21 13.68 48.00
CA SER A 885 10.45 14.31 48.46
C SER A 885 10.75 15.63 47.75
N ILE A 886 10.23 15.81 46.54
CA ILE A 886 10.30 17.09 45.83
C ILE A 886 9.32 18.06 46.49
N ASP A 887 8.11 17.58 46.85
CA ASP A 887 7.06 18.32 47.55
C ASP A 887 6.63 19.63 46.85
N PRO A 888 6.32 19.60 45.53
CA PRO A 888 5.84 20.81 44.85
C PRO A 888 4.46 21.20 45.35
N ASP A 889 4.26 22.48 45.64
CA ASP A 889 2.98 23.02 46.08
C ASP A 889 2.23 23.79 44.98
N ILE A 890 2.95 24.27 43.96
CA ILE A 890 2.36 24.76 42.71
C ILE A 890 3.21 24.35 41.50
N ILE A 891 2.57 23.89 40.43
CA ILE A 891 3.24 23.46 39.20
C ILE A 891 2.69 24.21 37.98
N TYR A 892 3.57 24.92 37.28
CA TYR A 892 3.28 25.51 35.97
C TYR A 892 3.29 24.42 34.88
N VAL A 893 2.14 24.15 34.27
CA VAL A 893 1.91 23.05 33.30
C VAL A 893 1.37 23.58 31.95
N PRO A 894 2.11 24.44 31.23
CA PRO A 894 1.61 25.11 30.03
C PRO A 894 1.14 24.17 28.92
N ASP A 895 1.70 22.97 28.89
CA ASP A 895 1.40 21.98 27.86
C ASP A 895 0.08 21.25 28.14
N PHE A 896 -0.42 21.21 29.36
CA PHE A 896 -1.59 20.43 29.75
C PHE A 896 -2.82 21.30 29.75
N SER A 897 -3.67 21.19 28.73
CA SER A 897 -4.93 21.97 28.65
C SER A 897 -6.00 21.55 29.67
N GLY A 898 -5.69 20.61 30.57
CA GLY A 898 -6.69 19.90 31.38
C GLY A 898 -7.66 19.04 30.56
N VAL A 899 -8.48 18.27 31.28
CA VAL A 899 -9.52 17.42 30.67
C VAL A 899 -10.72 18.28 30.30
N HIS A 900 -11.14 18.25 29.03
CA HIS A 900 -12.15 19.17 28.48
C HIS A 900 -11.83 20.67 28.64
N GLY A 901 -10.55 21.04 28.71
CA GLY A 901 -10.16 22.44 28.96
C GLY A 901 -10.23 22.85 30.43
N ASN A 902 -10.42 21.89 31.35
CA ASN A 902 -10.54 22.12 32.79
C ASN A 902 -9.40 21.43 33.54
N MET A 903 -8.56 22.25 34.20
CA MET A 903 -7.43 21.80 35.00
C MET A 903 -7.81 21.14 36.32
N GLY A 904 -8.98 21.47 36.88
CA GLY A 904 -9.46 20.89 38.14
C GLY A 904 -9.51 19.36 38.16
N TRP A 905 -9.56 18.72 36.98
CA TRP A 905 -9.46 17.26 36.90
C TRP A 905 -8.03 16.74 37.09
N ASN A 906 -7.04 17.48 36.58
CA ASN A 906 -5.63 17.17 36.79
C ASN A 906 -5.23 17.45 38.25
N ASP A 907 -5.75 18.53 38.85
CA ASP A 907 -5.54 18.87 40.27
C ASP A 907 -6.06 17.72 41.15
N LEU A 908 -7.33 17.33 40.95
CA LEU A 908 -7.94 16.21 41.66
C LEU A 908 -7.15 14.90 41.55
N LEU A 909 -6.52 14.65 40.39
CA LEU A 909 -5.65 13.48 40.22
C LEU A 909 -4.33 13.65 40.99
N ALA A 910 -3.69 14.82 40.90
CA ALA A 910 -2.45 15.11 41.61
C ALA A 910 -2.64 14.98 43.12
N ASP A 911 -3.66 15.65 43.67
CA ASP A 911 -3.99 15.62 45.11
C ASP A 911 -4.21 14.18 45.60
N SER A 912 -4.97 13.40 44.82
CA SER A 912 -5.29 12.03 45.18
C SER A 912 -4.09 11.07 45.14
N GLU A 913 -3.11 11.30 44.26
CA GLU A 913 -1.94 10.42 44.12
C GLU A 913 -0.78 10.83 45.03
N LEU A 914 -0.58 12.13 45.21
CA LEU A 914 0.47 12.71 46.05
C LEU A 914 0.09 12.68 47.54
N GLY A 915 -1.21 12.77 47.85
CA GLY A 915 -1.72 12.75 49.22
C GLY A 915 -1.66 14.09 49.95
N TYR A 916 -1.40 15.18 49.21
CA TYR A 916 -1.44 16.57 49.66
C TYR A 916 -1.87 17.46 48.48
N ASP A 917 -2.34 18.67 48.78
CA ASP A 917 -2.89 19.60 47.78
C ASP A 917 -1.78 20.21 46.92
N VAL A 918 -1.92 20.15 45.59
CA VAL A 918 -0.99 20.75 44.62
C VAL A 918 -1.76 21.54 43.57
N ASP A 919 -1.46 22.84 43.47
CA ASP A 919 -2.10 23.71 42.49
C ASP A 919 -1.43 23.59 41.12
N LEU A 920 -2.19 23.34 40.05
CA LEU A 920 -1.66 23.26 38.68
C LEU A 920 -2.15 24.43 37.83
N GLU A 921 -1.20 25.18 37.28
CA GLU A 921 -1.52 26.39 36.50
C GLU A 921 -1.03 26.31 35.06
N MET A 922 -1.94 26.54 34.10
CA MET A 922 -1.60 26.58 32.67
C MET A 922 -1.14 27.97 32.23
N SER A 923 -1.63 29.01 32.91
CA SER A 923 -1.42 30.40 32.52
C SER A 923 -0.24 30.96 33.31
N LEU A 924 0.80 31.41 32.60
CA LEU A 924 1.95 32.02 33.25
C LEU A 924 1.56 33.22 34.11
N THR A 925 0.54 33.96 33.68
CA THR A 925 0.02 35.10 34.44
C THR A 925 -0.67 34.67 35.73
N ALA A 926 -1.45 33.59 35.70
CA ALA A 926 -2.14 33.08 36.89
C ALA A 926 -1.14 32.45 37.86
N PHE A 927 -0.26 31.58 37.35
CA PHE A 927 0.85 31.00 38.12
C PHE A 927 1.65 32.06 38.88
N ARG A 928 2.05 33.17 38.22
CA ARG A 928 2.80 34.26 38.87
C ARG A 928 1.99 35.05 39.90
N GLN A 929 0.67 35.09 39.79
CA GLN A 929 -0.17 35.76 40.78
C GLN A 929 -0.25 34.94 42.07
N GLU A 930 -0.16 33.61 41.95
CA GLU A 930 -0.32 32.68 43.07
C GLU A 930 1.01 32.30 43.71
N ILE A 931 2.10 32.25 42.94
CA ILE A 931 3.44 31.80 43.37
C ILE A 931 3.95 32.42 44.69
N GLY A 932 3.55 33.65 45.01
CA GLY A 932 3.98 34.33 46.25
C GLY A 932 3.43 33.71 47.54
N GLY A 933 2.47 32.79 47.44
CA GLY A 933 1.92 32.01 48.55
C GLY A 933 2.48 30.58 48.66
N HIS A 934 3.41 30.21 47.77
CA HIS A 934 3.93 28.85 47.64
C HIS A 934 5.45 28.83 47.91
N ASP A 935 5.91 27.82 48.65
CA ASP A 935 7.28 27.60 49.07
C ASP A 935 8.12 26.86 48.01
N ASN A 936 7.50 26.07 47.12
CA ASN A 936 8.22 25.21 46.18
C ASN A 936 7.62 25.17 44.75
N PRO A 937 7.61 26.32 44.06
CA PRO A 937 7.03 26.42 42.73
C PRO A 937 7.89 25.73 41.67
N MET A 938 7.26 24.94 40.80
CA MET A 938 7.96 24.16 39.77
C MET A 938 7.37 24.38 38.38
N GLU A 939 8.14 24.15 37.32
CA GLU A 939 7.65 24.03 35.95
C GLU A 939 7.67 22.58 35.49
N PHE A 940 6.58 22.14 34.84
CA PHE A 940 6.53 20.86 34.15
C PHE A 940 6.44 21.03 32.62
N ILE A 941 7.48 20.58 31.93
CA ILE A 941 7.63 20.68 30.47
C ILE A 941 7.44 19.30 29.86
N TYR A 942 6.50 19.16 28.93
CA TYR A 942 6.30 17.90 28.22
C TYR A 942 7.00 17.93 26.86
N ASP A 943 7.96 17.03 26.67
CA ASP A 943 8.64 16.81 25.40
C ASP A 943 7.87 15.79 24.54
N ASP A 944 7.25 16.31 23.49
CA ASP A 944 6.43 15.57 22.54
C ASP A 944 7.22 14.54 21.72
N ASP A 945 8.51 14.78 21.48
CA ASP A 945 9.35 13.98 20.58
C ASP A 945 9.93 12.77 21.32
N ALA A 946 10.31 12.93 22.60
CA ALA A 946 10.82 11.85 23.43
C ALA A 946 9.77 11.15 24.30
N TYR A 947 8.57 11.73 24.41
CA TYR A 947 7.50 11.31 25.33
C TYR A 947 8.00 11.29 26.78
N ILE A 948 8.51 12.42 27.25
CA ILE A 948 8.96 12.61 28.64
C ILE A 948 8.46 13.92 29.22
N GLY A 949 8.50 14.01 30.54
CA GLY A 949 8.26 15.23 31.27
C GLY A 949 9.51 15.64 32.03
N PHE A 950 9.85 16.92 31.97
CA PHE A 950 10.85 17.56 32.83
C PHE A 950 10.10 18.32 33.92
N LEU A 951 10.39 18.03 35.18
CA LEU A 951 9.98 18.85 36.32
C LEU A 951 11.21 19.63 36.79
N VAL A 952 11.08 20.95 36.85
CA VAL A 952 12.20 21.89 37.01
C VAL A 952 11.88 22.91 38.09
N ASP A 953 12.81 23.09 39.02
CA ASP A 953 12.80 24.19 39.99
C ASP A 953 13.46 25.42 39.34
N VAL A 954 12.70 26.49 39.09
CA VAL A 954 13.21 27.66 38.34
C VAL A 954 13.71 28.72 39.31
N ASP A 955 14.96 29.14 39.14
CA ASP A 955 15.66 30.09 40.04
C ASP A 955 14.91 31.44 40.20
N ASP A 956 14.24 31.93 39.15
CA ASP A 956 13.48 33.19 39.16
C ASP A 956 12.34 33.23 38.10
N PHE A 957 11.12 32.88 38.55
CA PHE A 957 9.90 32.96 37.75
C PHE A 957 9.45 34.39 37.38
N GLY A 958 10.04 35.42 38.00
CA GLY A 958 9.78 36.84 37.70
C GLY A 958 10.30 37.29 36.34
N THR A 959 11.33 36.61 35.82
CA THR A 959 11.85 36.82 34.46
C THR A 959 11.01 36.11 33.40
N GLY A 960 11.12 36.49 32.12
CA GLY A 960 10.39 35.82 31.04
C GLY A 960 10.83 34.36 30.86
N ARG A 961 9.93 33.47 30.41
CA ARG A 961 10.19 32.02 30.23
C ARG A 961 11.43 31.70 29.39
N SER A 962 11.78 32.55 28.42
CA SER A 962 13.00 32.44 27.61
C SER A 962 14.31 32.77 28.35
N SER A 963 14.22 33.19 29.61
CA SER A 963 15.35 33.56 30.47
C SER A 963 15.41 32.71 31.74
N TRP A 964 14.55 31.70 31.86
CA TRP A 964 14.48 30.83 33.03
C TRP A 964 15.70 29.92 33.11
N MET A 965 16.30 29.92 34.30
CA MET A 965 17.44 29.09 34.64
C MET A 965 17.05 28.20 35.82
N THR A 966 17.65 27.02 35.90
CA THR A 966 17.66 26.21 37.11
C THR A 966 19.09 25.91 37.52
N SER A 967 19.39 26.07 38.81
CA SER A 967 20.63 25.63 39.46
C SER A 967 20.51 24.27 40.12
N GLU A 968 19.30 23.70 40.16
CA GLU A 968 18.99 22.40 40.74
C GLU A 968 19.04 21.26 39.69
N ASP A 969 18.94 20.03 40.16
CA ASP A 969 18.85 18.85 39.31
C ASP A 969 17.49 18.80 38.59
N VAL A 970 17.49 18.49 37.30
CA VAL A 970 16.26 18.38 36.50
C VAL A 970 15.64 17.00 36.69
N TYR A 971 14.39 16.94 37.15
CA TYR A 971 13.69 15.68 37.36
C TYR A 971 12.98 15.20 36.10
N ILE A 972 13.26 13.98 35.66
CA ILE A 972 12.78 13.47 34.37
C ILE A 972 11.91 12.23 34.57
N VAL A 973 10.69 12.27 34.07
CA VAL A 973 9.74 11.14 34.11
C VAL A 973 9.36 10.68 32.69
N SER A 974 9.16 9.38 32.53
CA SER A 974 8.68 8.83 31.26
C SER A 974 7.68 7.68 31.43
N PRO A 975 6.59 7.64 30.65
CA PRO A 975 5.66 6.52 30.60
C PRO A 975 6.21 5.33 29.81
N GLN A 976 7.40 5.45 29.20
CA GLN A 976 8.03 4.39 28.43
C GLN A 976 9.48 4.18 28.85
N PRO A 977 9.93 2.92 29.03
CA PRO A 977 11.32 2.66 29.34
C PRO A 977 12.20 2.96 28.11
N GLY A 978 13.43 3.40 28.31
CA GLY A 978 14.32 3.70 27.19
C GLY A 978 15.59 4.44 27.58
N THR A 979 16.43 4.65 26.59
CA THR A 979 17.61 5.52 26.69
C THR A 979 17.29 6.84 26.00
N ILE A 980 17.58 7.95 26.66
CA ILE A 980 17.20 9.29 26.22
C ILE A 980 18.46 10.15 26.22
N LEU A 981 18.70 10.82 25.10
CA LEU A 981 19.69 11.88 24.99
C LEU A 981 18.99 13.19 25.35
N VAL A 982 19.36 13.78 26.48
CA VAL A 982 18.90 15.12 26.86
C VAL A 982 19.96 16.11 26.43
N THR A 983 19.52 17.18 25.76
CA THR A 983 20.33 18.31 25.31
C THR A 983 19.83 19.57 25.99
N TYR A 984 20.74 20.40 26.49
CA TYR A 984 20.42 21.69 27.10
C TYR A 984 21.62 22.63 26.99
N GLU A 985 21.42 23.92 27.20
CA GLU A 985 22.47 24.94 27.26
C GLU A 985 22.62 25.51 28.66
N ASP A 986 23.81 25.99 29.01
CA ASP A 986 24.01 26.81 30.21
C ASP A 986 23.82 28.30 29.94
N ARG A 987 23.94 29.13 30.99
CA ARG A 987 23.85 30.61 30.88
C ARG A 987 24.84 31.23 29.89
N SER A 988 25.95 30.55 29.59
CA SER A 988 26.96 31.02 28.64
C SER A 988 26.69 30.55 27.21
N GLY A 989 25.60 29.80 26.98
CA GLY A 989 25.26 29.21 25.70
C GLY A 989 26.07 27.96 25.36
N ASN A 990 26.73 27.32 26.34
CA ASN A 990 27.42 26.06 26.07
C ASN A 990 26.39 24.93 26.05
N THR A 991 26.35 24.15 24.97
CA THR A 991 25.45 23.00 24.84
C THR A 991 26.04 21.76 25.50
N TYR A 992 25.25 21.10 26.35
CA TYR A 992 25.54 19.83 27.00
C TYR A 992 24.65 18.73 26.44
N GLN A 993 25.18 17.51 26.42
CA GLN A 993 24.46 16.32 26.00
C GLN A 993 24.71 15.19 26.99
N THR A 994 23.65 14.66 27.56
CA THR A 994 23.69 13.61 28.56
C THR A 994 22.75 12.48 28.18
N THR A 995 23.18 11.24 28.41
CA THR A 995 22.38 10.06 28.11
C THR A 995 21.88 9.45 29.40
N ILE A 996 20.57 9.47 29.60
CA ILE A 996 19.91 8.90 30.77
C ILE A 996 19.13 7.66 30.38
N ARG A 997 19.01 6.72 31.32
CA ARG A 997 18.18 5.53 31.16
C ARG A 997 16.97 5.64 32.07
N VAL A 998 15.80 5.80 31.47
CA VAL A 998 14.53 5.87 32.19
C VAL A 998 13.85 4.50 32.21
N LYS A 999 13.19 4.18 33.32
CA LYS A 999 12.25 3.07 33.40
C LYS A 999 10.83 3.62 33.27
N ARG A 1000 9.87 2.72 33.06
CA ARG A 1000 8.46 3.10 32.92
C ARG A 1000 7.91 3.58 34.26
N GLY A 1001 7.51 4.85 34.33
CA GLY A 1001 6.87 5.42 35.51
C GLY A 1001 7.79 5.59 36.71
N GLU A 1002 9.11 5.51 36.52
CA GLU A 1002 10.11 5.87 37.54
C GLU A 1002 10.86 7.09 37.01
N GLY A 1003 10.90 8.15 37.79
CA GLY A 1003 11.66 9.35 37.47
C GLY A 1003 13.13 9.22 37.82
N VAL A 1004 13.93 10.04 37.14
CA VAL A 1004 15.40 10.03 37.22
C VAL A 1004 15.87 11.48 37.25
N TYR A 1005 16.79 11.79 38.16
CA TYR A 1005 17.45 13.08 38.18
C TYR A 1005 18.51 13.15 37.09
N LEU A 1006 18.45 14.21 36.30
CA LEU A 1006 19.59 14.68 35.54
C LEU A 1006 20.46 15.52 36.49
N VAL A 1007 21.51 14.89 37.00
CA VAL A 1007 22.49 15.57 37.86
C VAL A 1007 23.18 16.66 37.06
N ASN A 1008 23.08 17.90 37.53
CA ASN A 1008 23.53 19.07 36.81
C ASN A 1008 24.73 19.72 37.53
N ASP A 1009 25.88 19.81 36.85
CA ASP A 1009 27.11 20.43 37.40
C ASP A 1009 27.13 21.97 37.24
N GLY A 1010 26.08 22.60 36.69
CA GLY A 1010 26.01 24.04 36.38
C GLY A 1010 24.58 24.59 36.33
N THR A 1011 24.35 25.74 35.68
CA THR A 1011 22.97 26.24 35.45
C THR A 1011 22.43 25.70 34.13
N VAL A 1012 21.17 25.27 34.09
CA VAL A 1012 20.47 24.85 32.86
C VAL A 1012 19.53 25.95 32.40
N ASP A 1013 19.63 26.36 31.14
CA ASP A 1013 18.62 27.17 30.46
C ASP A 1013 17.40 26.29 30.15
N VAL A 1014 16.33 26.54 30.88
CA VAL A 1014 15.10 25.73 30.85
C VAL A 1014 14.45 25.73 29.47
N ALA A 1015 14.59 26.83 28.70
CA ALA A 1015 14.01 26.94 27.36
C ALA A 1015 14.75 26.09 26.31
N THR A 1016 15.94 25.60 26.63
CA THR A 1016 16.77 24.79 25.73
C THR A 1016 16.68 23.29 26.00
N LEU A 1017 15.98 22.88 27.07
CA LEU A 1017 15.74 21.47 27.39
C LEU A 1017 15.05 20.77 26.23
N ASN A 1018 15.72 19.76 25.70
CA ASN A 1018 15.22 18.94 24.60
C ASN A 1018 15.65 17.49 24.83
N ALA A 1019 14.76 16.55 24.56
CA ALA A 1019 15.07 15.14 24.61
C ALA A 1019 14.91 14.44 23.26
N GLN A 1020 15.83 13.53 23.00
CA GLN A 1020 15.76 12.60 21.89
C GLN A 1020 15.84 11.17 22.41
N ARG A 1021 14.79 10.38 22.17
CA ARG A 1021 14.80 8.96 22.49
C ARG A 1021 15.74 8.21 21.53
N LEU A 1022 16.75 7.53 22.08
CA LEU A 1022 17.70 6.72 21.32
C LEU A 1022 17.08 5.33 21.11
N ASN A 1023 16.74 5.02 19.84
CA ASN A 1023 16.04 3.78 19.44
C ASN A 1023 16.77 2.48 19.77
#